data_AF-A0A8J4ATM8-F1
#
_entry.id   AF-A0A8J4ATM8-F1
#
_cell.length_a   1.000
_cell.length_b   1.000
_cell.length_c   1.000
_cell.angle_alpha   90.00
_cell.angle_beta   90.00
_cell.angle_gamma   90.00
#
_symmetry.space_group_name_H-M   'P 1'
#
loop_
_entity.id
_entity.type
_entity.pdbx_description
1 polymer ?
#
loop_
_entity_poly.entity_id
_entity_poly.type
_entity_poly.pdbx_seq_one_letter_code
_entity_poly.pdbx_strand_id
1 'polypeptide(L)'
;MVTFRVHPGAALRRRSSAISSAFAWAARLLIAAAFVTQSVAQVSSVLAPVAVYNDPRPGDGLDFNRKNNLVVSVLNMAAVAGVSGSVSIVNGTPASLRMSARTHVMAATTLIDMDESSLLLLQDLLNQRGYQLVVTATRDISPTYSDLVTRFLGAWLDCAQVPLSRSANLIFAGEGLPSSLFPPMTTFTCNMGTPWYRASDGSSPVYMFKTRGGGWVKLLGADWSAPRRPESWQYLLLYVPPSPPPPPSPPSPPPRRPSLPPPPSPPPPPPPRPPPPPKPPPPSPPPPPPPPSPPPPSVPRPPPPSPPPPPTPMPPGSPPPSPPRPPQPKPPSSPPQPPPAPSPSPPPPRPPPSPPPPSPPPPPSPSPPGSRPPAPPLPPNPPPRPPSPPPQPPLDARLIILTDPIEPDDVLRKIQLQITALQLYPGDGNVMQMSTPGFAPVHTGFDNTFLGLSVPTRTILRRLMLQGLTVTVIVTPETSQAELSSILSSLLNSTSAICSKRNMNGKGGVTAVSVATYSGVMGTPTIVASMQATDNTVAMVCSGNGRRVMVVDGTGEAVVWEWAVGPGILRLVGYDFTSGGFNTAMVRNAASLGAVDRLRIAASVAVTYPRSMLPPPNTPNGPPTPLAPNTPVYSPQAPGKKRRQPPMAIRGPSVVVMIDDVFLPDNSNKENLIDGINAITTNPGQVQSPSNTALVHVAFDTTLIRLNATSRSQLKSLLLANKTLLTVIVTSLVTDADLSRVLAEVSGKPGLTCTSAPVDVESRVDLVAGATDDLRSSGWKAQSNTRSLRCNSGKIIFALRSDPSASVVLDIPVGTTAVRLIGYDFASGGRGDNRKPLTTCAIVSHPF
;
A
#
# COMPACT_ATOMS: atom_id res chain seq x y z
N MET A 1 48.87 62.49 -39.30
CA MET A 1 49.68 62.19 -38.10
C MET A 1 48.93 61.18 -37.27
N VAL A 2 49.61 60.07 -37.00
CA VAL A 2 49.15 58.85 -36.33
C VAL A 2 49.16 59.05 -34.81
N THR A 3 48.17 58.54 -34.07
CA THR A 3 48.39 57.66 -32.90
C THR A 3 47.07 57.16 -32.30
N PHE A 4 46.78 55.87 -32.52
CA PHE A 4 45.85 55.09 -31.68
C PHE A 4 46.66 54.40 -30.58
N ARG A 5 46.32 54.65 -29.32
CA ARG A 5 46.87 53.94 -28.15
C ARG A 5 45.90 52.81 -27.77
N VAL A 6 46.32 51.56 -27.96
CA VAL A 6 45.62 50.36 -27.49
C VAL A 6 46.40 49.81 -26.28
N HIS A 7 45.73 49.64 -25.14
CA HIS A 7 46.27 48.96 -23.97
C HIS A 7 45.98 47.45 -24.03
N PRO A 8 46.99 46.57 -23.92
CA PRO A 8 46.77 45.14 -23.71
C PRO A 8 47.02 44.80 -22.23
N GLY A 9 46.03 44.22 -21.54
CA GLY A 9 46.28 43.79 -20.16
C GLY A 9 45.08 43.36 -19.33
N ALA A 10 44.23 42.45 -19.83
CA ALA A 10 43.16 41.88 -18.98
C ALA A 10 42.78 40.41 -19.28
N ALA A 11 43.55 39.68 -20.11
CA ALA A 11 43.13 38.35 -20.57
C ALA A 11 43.76 37.15 -19.82
N LEU A 12 44.83 37.31 -19.05
CA LEU A 12 45.55 36.14 -18.49
C LEU A 12 45.19 35.72 -17.05
N ARG A 13 44.52 36.56 -16.24
CA ARG A 13 44.14 36.17 -14.86
C ARG A 13 42.84 35.34 -14.75
N ARG A 14 42.01 35.27 -15.79
CA ARG A 14 40.75 34.48 -15.76
C ARG A 14 40.92 33.00 -16.13
N ARG A 15 42.03 32.59 -16.75
CA ARG A 15 42.25 31.17 -17.12
C ARG A 15 42.72 30.29 -15.96
N SER A 16 43.43 30.84 -14.97
CA SER A 16 43.91 30.06 -13.81
C SER A 16 42.78 29.68 -12.85
N SER A 17 41.80 30.56 -12.64
CA SER A 17 40.60 30.28 -11.82
C SER A 17 39.72 29.18 -12.42
N ALA A 18 39.55 29.17 -13.75
CA ALA A 18 38.72 28.18 -14.44
C ALA A 18 39.30 26.76 -14.36
N ILE A 19 40.62 26.63 -14.38
CA ILE A 19 41.31 25.33 -14.31
C ILE A 19 41.26 24.75 -12.88
N SER A 20 41.44 25.58 -11.84
CA SER A 20 41.26 25.14 -10.44
C SER A 20 39.80 24.77 -10.13
N SER A 21 38.82 25.49 -10.68
CA SER A 21 37.41 25.13 -10.51
C SER A 21 37.04 23.85 -11.26
N ALA A 22 37.62 23.60 -12.43
CA ALA A 22 37.40 22.38 -13.20
C ALA A 22 38.01 21.14 -12.49
N PHE A 23 39.19 21.27 -11.89
CA PHE A 23 39.79 20.19 -11.08
C PHE A 23 39.01 19.92 -9.79
N ALA A 24 38.52 20.95 -9.10
CA ALA A 24 37.67 20.79 -7.93
C ALA A 24 36.31 20.15 -8.28
N TRP A 25 35.76 20.45 -9.46
CA TRP A 25 34.53 19.84 -9.97
C TRP A 25 34.75 18.38 -10.39
N ALA A 26 35.82 18.07 -11.12
CA ALA A 26 36.15 16.71 -11.52
C ALA A 26 36.43 15.81 -10.31
N ALA A 27 37.10 16.32 -9.28
CA ALA A 27 37.31 15.61 -8.02
C ALA A 27 35.99 15.35 -7.26
N ARG A 28 35.06 16.31 -7.25
CA ARG A 28 33.72 16.13 -6.66
C ARG A 28 32.85 15.15 -7.48
N LEU A 29 32.98 15.13 -8.79
CA LEU A 29 32.28 14.21 -9.68
C LEU A 29 32.81 12.77 -9.53
N LEU A 30 34.12 12.59 -9.35
CA LEU A 30 34.75 11.31 -9.06
C LEU A 30 34.38 10.78 -7.67
N ILE A 31 34.29 11.65 -6.66
CA ILE A 31 33.80 11.28 -5.32
C ILE A 31 32.31 10.90 -5.38
N ALA A 32 31.47 11.66 -6.09
CA ALA A 32 30.05 11.33 -6.25
C ALA A 32 29.82 10.03 -7.05
N ALA A 33 30.61 9.78 -8.09
CA ALA A 33 30.56 8.53 -8.86
C ALA A 33 31.03 7.30 -8.04
N ALA A 34 31.98 7.49 -7.11
CA ALA A 34 32.40 6.45 -6.17
C ALA A 34 31.33 6.12 -5.11
N PHE A 35 30.49 7.09 -4.71
CA PHE A 35 29.34 6.86 -3.82
C PHE A 35 28.16 6.18 -4.54
N VAL A 36 27.89 6.55 -5.80
CA VAL A 36 26.78 5.97 -6.59
C VAL A 36 27.04 4.50 -6.96
N THR A 37 28.29 4.12 -7.24
CA THR A 37 28.64 2.71 -7.51
C THR A 37 28.61 1.81 -6.26
N GLN A 38 28.70 2.38 -5.04
CA GLN A 38 28.50 1.62 -3.80
C GLN A 38 27.02 1.32 -3.48
N SER A 39 26.07 2.08 -4.03
CA SER A 39 24.66 2.01 -3.62
C SER A 39 23.90 0.86 -4.30
N VAL A 40 24.16 0.60 -5.58
CA VAL A 40 23.50 -0.48 -6.35
C VAL A 40 24.12 -1.86 -6.05
N ALA A 41 25.40 -1.91 -5.68
CA ALA A 41 26.02 -3.12 -5.16
C ALA A 41 25.50 -3.52 -3.76
N GLN A 42 24.82 -2.62 -3.04
CA GLN A 42 24.37 -2.81 -1.66
C GLN A 42 22.93 -3.29 -1.49
N VAL A 43 22.12 -3.49 -2.53
CA VAL A 43 20.86 -4.25 -2.36
C VAL A 43 21.05 -5.70 -2.80
N SER A 44 21.89 -5.94 -3.82
CA SER A 44 22.18 -7.30 -4.32
C SER A 44 23.26 -8.05 -3.53
N SER A 45 24.02 -7.39 -2.64
CA SER A 45 24.93 -8.07 -1.68
C SER A 45 24.29 -8.36 -0.32
N VAL A 46 23.00 -8.03 -0.12
CA VAL A 46 22.49 -7.63 1.21
C VAL A 46 21.50 -8.54 1.91
N LEU A 47 21.28 -9.76 1.44
CA LEU A 47 20.73 -10.79 2.32
C LEU A 47 21.67 -11.99 2.34
N ALA A 48 22.77 -11.78 3.06
CA ALA A 48 23.57 -12.89 3.56
C ALA A 48 22.67 -13.92 4.26
N PRO A 49 23.06 -15.21 4.32
CA PRO A 49 22.16 -16.25 4.77
C PRO A 49 21.56 -15.91 6.14
N VAL A 50 20.23 -16.00 6.24
CA VAL A 50 19.46 -15.65 7.43
C VAL A 50 19.10 -16.95 8.15
N ALA A 51 19.28 -17.00 9.46
CA ALA A 51 18.75 -18.04 10.31
C ALA A 51 17.62 -17.46 11.16
N VAL A 52 16.41 -18.00 11.04
CA VAL A 52 15.28 -17.69 11.93
C VAL A 52 15.04 -18.87 12.86
N TYR A 53 15.01 -18.60 14.16
CA TYR A 53 14.94 -19.62 15.19
C TYR A 53 13.49 -19.85 15.62
N ASN A 54 13.03 -21.10 15.48
CA ASN A 54 11.68 -21.55 15.81
C ASN A 54 11.75 -22.73 16.77
N ASP A 55 12.10 -22.41 18.01
CA ASP A 55 12.36 -23.34 19.11
C ASP A 55 11.39 -23.10 20.27
N PRO A 56 10.08 -23.27 20.08
CA PRO A 56 9.10 -22.92 21.08
C PRO A 56 9.25 -23.74 22.36
N ARG A 57 9.09 -23.09 23.52
CA ARG A 57 9.12 -23.79 24.82
C ARG A 57 8.04 -24.86 24.87
N PRO A 58 8.36 -26.11 25.28
CA PRO A 58 7.36 -27.15 25.43
C PRO A 58 6.23 -26.71 26.37
N GLY A 59 4.99 -26.75 25.89
CA GLY A 59 3.80 -26.36 26.66
C GLY A 59 3.47 -24.85 26.64
N ASP A 60 4.28 -24.01 26.01
CA ASP A 60 3.99 -22.57 25.87
C ASP A 60 3.38 -22.26 24.49
N GLY A 61 2.05 -22.28 24.43
CA GLY A 61 1.31 -21.98 23.20
C GLY A 61 1.49 -20.54 22.71
N LEU A 62 1.79 -19.58 23.60
CA LEU A 62 2.04 -18.20 23.22
C LEU A 62 3.41 -18.06 22.55
N ASP A 63 4.43 -18.68 23.11
CA ASP A 63 5.78 -18.72 22.51
C ASP A 63 5.78 -19.45 21.17
N PHE A 64 5.03 -20.55 21.05
CA PHE A 64 4.78 -21.25 19.78
C PHE A 64 4.20 -20.35 18.70
N ASN A 65 3.10 -19.65 19.01
CA ASN A 65 2.46 -18.75 18.06
C ASN A 65 3.37 -17.57 17.70
N ARG A 66 4.07 -17.01 18.69
CA ARG A 66 5.03 -15.91 18.50
C ARG A 66 6.14 -16.30 17.54
N LYS A 67 6.80 -17.44 17.75
CA LYS A 67 7.93 -17.89 16.92
C LYS A 67 7.50 -18.29 15.52
N ASN A 68 6.35 -18.97 15.36
CA ASN A 68 5.79 -19.24 14.03
C ASN A 68 5.45 -17.96 13.27
N ASN A 69 4.85 -16.97 13.94
CA ASN A 69 4.58 -15.68 13.35
C ASN A 69 5.85 -14.95 12.93
N LEU A 70 6.94 -15.08 13.70
CA LEU A 70 8.25 -14.52 13.39
C LEU A 70 8.82 -15.18 12.12
N VAL A 71 8.78 -16.51 12.04
CA VAL A 71 9.19 -17.27 10.84
C VAL A 71 8.44 -16.80 9.61
N VAL A 72 7.09 -16.74 9.66
CA VAL A 72 6.27 -16.29 8.53
C VAL A 72 6.65 -14.88 8.09
N SER A 73 6.92 -13.98 9.04
CA SER A 73 7.31 -12.59 8.72
C SER A 73 8.67 -12.53 8.02
N VAL A 74 9.65 -13.30 8.47
CA VAL A 74 10.98 -13.38 7.84
C VAL A 74 10.89 -14.00 6.44
N LEU A 75 10.09 -15.05 6.27
CA LEU A 75 9.89 -15.70 4.96
C LEU A 75 9.19 -14.76 3.96
N ASN A 76 8.16 -14.04 4.39
CA ASN A 76 7.48 -13.06 3.54
C ASN A 76 8.44 -11.96 3.07
N MET A 77 9.31 -11.47 3.97
CA MET A 77 10.33 -10.48 3.61
C MET A 77 11.36 -11.03 2.64
N ALA A 78 11.84 -12.24 2.88
CA ALA A 78 12.77 -12.88 1.97
C ALA A 78 12.15 -13.10 0.59
N ALA A 79 10.85 -13.41 0.53
CA ALA A 79 10.12 -13.52 -0.73
C ALA A 79 10.01 -12.18 -1.45
N VAL A 80 9.66 -11.09 -0.75
CA VAL A 80 9.61 -9.74 -1.32
C VAL A 80 10.99 -9.29 -1.82
N ALA A 81 12.06 -9.63 -1.10
CA ALA A 81 13.43 -9.31 -1.47
C ALA A 81 14.04 -10.28 -2.51
N GLY A 82 13.30 -11.30 -2.96
CA GLY A 82 13.77 -12.26 -3.96
C GLY A 82 14.82 -13.25 -3.46
N VAL A 83 14.93 -13.46 -2.14
CA VAL A 83 15.97 -14.30 -1.50
C VAL A 83 15.40 -15.41 -0.61
N SER A 84 14.20 -15.92 -0.90
CA SER A 84 13.58 -17.00 -0.11
C SER A 84 14.50 -18.22 0.11
N GLY A 85 15.40 -18.51 -0.84
CA GLY A 85 16.37 -19.60 -0.73
C GLY A 85 17.52 -19.36 0.27
N SER A 86 17.66 -18.14 0.79
CA SER A 86 18.71 -17.75 1.73
C SER A 86 18.27 -17.75 3.19
N VAL A 87 16.99 -18.07 3.47
CA VAL A 87 16.46 -18.19 4.83
C VAL A 87 16.47 -19.65 5.26
N SER A 88 17.13 -19.92 6.37
CA SER A 88 17.13 -21.20 7.08
C SER A 88 16.28 -21.10 8.34
N ILE A 89 15.33 -22.02 8.50
CA ILE A 89 14.54 -22.14 9.72
C ILE A 89 15.26 -23.13 10.63
N VAL A 90 15.68 -22.67 11.81
CA VAL A 90 16.34 -23.50 12.81
C VAL A 90 15.27 -23.96 13.80
N ASN A 91 14.98 -25.26 13.83
CA ASN A 91 14.05 -25.87 14.78
C ASN A 91 14.81 -26.67 15.84
N GLY A 92 14.19 -26.88 17.00
CA GLY A 92 14.71 -27.72 18.09
C GLY A 92 15.05 -26.90 19.35
N THR A 93 14.89 -27.49 20.53
CA THR A 93 15.15 -26.89 21.84
C THR A 93 16.18 -27.74 22.60
N PRO A 94 17.40 -27.23 22.87
CA PRO A 94 17.94 -25.93 22.46
C PRO A 94 18.25 -25.90 20.95
N ALA A 95 18.11 -24.73 20.33
CA ALA A 95 18.34 -24.59 18.91
C ALA A 95 19.85 -24.58 18.58
N SER A 96 20.30 -25.50 17.73
CA SER A 96 21.68 -25.50 17.25
C SER A 96 21.95 -24.30 16.34
N LEU A 97 22.99 -23.52 16.62
CA LEU A 97 23.31 -22.34 15.82
C LEU A 97 23.66 -22.69 14.37
N ARG A 98 23.12 -21.92 13.43
CA ARG A 98 23.44 -22.06 12.02
C ARG A 98 24.69 -21.24 11.67
N MET A 99 25.86 -21.87 11.73
CA MET A 99 27.16 -21.21 11.48
C MET A 99 27.31 -20.53 10.12
N SER A 100 26.54 -20.97 9.12
CA SER A 100 26.53 -20.37 7.78
C SER A 100 25.73 -19.07 7.70
N ALA A 101 24.89 -18.77 8.70
CA ALA A 101 24.09 -17.56 8.72
C ALA A 101 24.93 -16.36 9.15
N ARG A 102 24.70 -15.22 8.50
CA ARG A 102 25.25 -13.92 8.96
C ARG A 102 24.25 -13.14 9.77
N THR A 103 22.95 -13.34 9.53
CA THR A 103 21.88 -12.70 10.27
C THR A 103 21.12 -13.76 11.05
N HIS A 104 21.12 -13.64 12.38
CA HIS A 104 20.37 -14.51 13.28
C HIS A 104 19.15 -13.73 13.80
N VAL A 105 17.95 -14.25 13.57
CA VAL A 105 16.69 -13.64 13.98
C VAL A 105 16.01 -14.56 15.00
N MET A 106 15.84 -14.10 16.23
CA MET A 106 15.29 -14.91 17.31
C MET A 106 14.42 -14.09 18.27
N ALA A 107 13.49 -14.76 18.94
CA ALA A 107 12.75 -14.17 20.06
C ALA A 107 13.63 -14.09 21.31
N ALA A 108 13.34 -13.17 22.22
CA ALA A 108 14.07 -13.07 23.48
C ALA A 108 14.04 -14.38 24.30
N THR A 109 12.93 -15.12 24.24
CA THR A 109 12.77 -16.44 24.87
C THR A 109 13.80 -17.46 24.36
N THR A 110 14.01 -17.53 23.03
CA THR A 110 15.06 -18.38 22.41
C THR A 110 16.43 -18.09 22.99
N LEU A 111 16.77 -16.82 23.16
CA LEU A 111 18.08 -16.41 23.64
C LEU A 111 18.28 -16.73 25.13
N ILE A 112 17.21 -16.67 25.93
CA ILE A 112 17.21 -17.07 27.34
C ILE A 112 17.42 -18.58 27.50
N ASP A 113 16.80 -19.37 26.62
CA ASP A 113 16.82 -20.84 26.70
C ASP A 113 18.05 -21.45 26.00
N MET A 114 18.87 -20.63 25.36
CA MET A 114 20.08 -21.07 24.68
C MET A 114 21.13 -21.51 25.69
N ASP A 115 21.76 -22.66 25.45
CA ASP A 115 22.83 -23.16 26.31
C ASP A 115 24.08 -22.27 26.22
N GLU A 116 24.89 -22.27 27.28
CA GLU A 116 26.06 -21.38 27.38
C GLU A 116 27.09 -21.62 26.26
N SER A 117 27.23 -22.85 25.76
CA SER A 117 28.17 -23.15 24.67
C SER A 117 27.72 -22.53 23.34
N SER A 118 26.42 -22.61 23.04
CA SER A 118 25.81 -21.91 21.91
C SER A 118 25.90 -20.39 22.10
N LEU A 119 25.64 -19.86 23.29
CA LEU A 119 25.76 -18.41 23.54
C LEU A 119 27.17 -17.88 23.27
N LEU A 120 28.22 -18.59 23.72
CA LEU A 120 29.61 -18.24 23.44
C LEU A 120 29.92 -18.27 21.95
N LEU A 121 29.43 -19.29 21.23
CA LEU A 121 29.60 -19.39 19.78
C LEU A 121 28.88 -18.25 19.03
N LEU A 122 27.68 -17.88 19.45
CA LEU A 122 26.94 -16.74 18.90
C LEU A 122 27.69 -15.43 19.18
N GLN A 123 28.27 -15.28 20.38
CA GLN A 123 29.09 -14.13 20.73
C GLN A 123 30.32 -14.00 19.83
N ASP A 124 31.02 -15.10 19.57
CA ASP A 124 32.18 -15.13 18.67
C ASP A 124 31.79 -14.81 17.22
N LEU A 125 30.64 -15.30 16.74
CA LEU A 125 30.11 -14.95 15.42
C LEU A 125 29.78 -13.45 15.33
N LEU A 126 29.06 -12.90 16.32
CA LEU A 126 28.63 -11.50 16.32
C LEU A 126 29.79 -10.53 16.54
N ASN A 127 30.91 -10.99 17.08
CA ASN A 127 32.16 -10.23 17.11
C ASN A 127 32.85 -10.18 15.74
N GLN A 128 32.33 -10.80 14.69
CA GLN A 128 32.88 -10.67 13.33
C GLN A 128 32.14 -9.57 12.54
N ARG A 129 32.87 -8.88 11.65
CA ARG A 129 32.27 -7.85 10.78
C ARG A 129 31.24 -8.47 9.84
N GLY A 130 30.09 -7.81 9.73
CA GLY A 130 29.02 -8.23 8.83
C GLY A 130 28.10 -9.31 9.38
N TYR A 131 28.26 -9.70 10.65
CA TYR A 131 27.30 -10.52 11.38
C TYR A 131 26.31 -9.64 12.15
N GLN A 132 25.08 -10.14 12.28
CA GLN A 132 23.99 -9.46 12.97
C GLN A 132 23.12 -10.42 13.77
N LEU A 133 22.75 -9.99 14.97
CA LEU A 133 21.70 -10.58 15.78
C LEU A 133 20.50 -9.63 15.80
N VAL A 134 19.31 -10.16 15.56
CA VAL A 134 18.03 -9.47 15.69
C VAL A 134 17.23 -10.17 16.77
N VAL A 135 17.00 -9.48 17.88
CA VAL A 135 16.22 -9.97 19.03
C VAL A 135 14.86 -9.28 19.04
N THR A 136 13.79 -10.06 18.96
CA THR A 136 12.42 -9.55 19.10
C THR A 136 11.96 -9.65 20.55
N ALA A 137 11.37 -8.58 21.05
CA ALA A 137 10.88 -8.51 22.42
C ALA A 137 9.58 -9.28 22.61
N THR A 138 9.31 -9.60 23.85
CA THR A 138 8.17 -10.36 24.30
C THR A 138 7.64 -9.66 25.56
N ARG A 139 6.32 -9.54 25.68
CA ARG A 139 5.72 -8.78 26.79
C ARG A 139 5.80 -9.48 28.15
N ASP A 140 6.00 -10.78 28.12
CA ASP A 140 6.06 -11.68 29.27
C ASP A 140 7.45 -11.77 29.91
N ILE A 141 8.47 -11.18 29.29
CA ILE A 141 9.83 -11.15 29.85
C ILE A 141 10.06 -9.82 30.54
N SER A 142 10.20 -9.87 31.87
CA SER A 142 10.55 -8.75 32.75
C SER A 142 11.78 -9.12 33.56
N PRO A 143 12.73 -8.21 33.86
CA PRO A 143 13.32 -7.14 33.06
C PRO A 143 14.80 -7.49 32.78
N THR A 144 15.09 -8.24 31.70
CA THR A 144 16.44 -8.79 31.47
C THR A 144 17.01 -8.54 30.08
N TYR A 145 16.43 -7.61 29.29
CA TYR A 145 17.00 -7.24 27.99
C TYR A 145 18.42 -6.70 28.10
N SER A 146 18.69 -5.95 29.18
CA SER A 146 20.03 -5.53 29.59
C SER A 146 20.99 -6.71 29.70
N ASP A 147 20.63 -7.74 30.46
CA ASP A 147 21.47 -8.92 30.66
C ASP A 147 21.69 -9.72 29.37
N LEU A 148 20.62 -9.87 28.59
CA LEU A 148 20.65 -10.59 27.32
C LEU A 148 21.61 -9.96 26.32
N VAL A 149 21.56 -8.62 26.17
CA VAL A 149 22.36 -7.93 25.16
C VAL A 149 23.77 -7.58 25.67
N THR A 150 23.94 -7.36 26.99
CA THR A 150 25.25 -7.02 27.61
C THR A 150 26.31 -8.07 27.32
N ARG A 151 25.94 -9.35 27.25
CA ARG A 151 26.85 -10.47 26.89
C ARG A 151 27.54 -10.25 25.54
N PHE A 152 26.84 -9.69 24.56
CA PHE A 152 27.38 -9.46 23.21
C PHE A 152 28.18 -8.17 23.07
N LEU A 153 27.90 -7.17 23.90
CA LEU A 153 28.58 -5.88 23.81
C LEU A 153 29.80 -5.78 24.73
N GLY A 154 29.85 -6.61 25.78
CA GLY A 154 30.86 -6.53 26.82
C GLY A 154 30.80 -5.21 27.60
N ALA A 155 29.62 -4.59 27.68
CA ALA A 155 29.35 -3.37 28.43
C ALA A 155 27.89 -3.39 28.89
N TRP A 156 27.65 -2.95 30.13
CA TRP A 156 26.32 -2.98 30.75
C TRP A 156 25.39 -1.97 30.08
N LEU A 157 24.30 -2.49 29.51
CA LEU A 157 23.24 -1.70 28.90
C LEU A 157 22.17 -1.46 29.94
N ASP A 158 22.02 -0.23 30.41
CA ASP A 158 20.87 0.11 31.26
C ASP A 158 19.65 0.33 30.36
N CYS A 159 19.06 -0.78 29.89
CA CYS A 159 17.90 -0.80 29.00
C CYS A 159 16.62 -1.08 29.79
N ALA A 160 15.81 -0.06 30.04
CA ALA A 160 14.47 -0.22 30.59
C ALA A 160 13.42 -0.43 29.49
N GLN A 161 12.50 -1.36 29.73
CA GLN A 161 11.35 -1.60 28.86
C GLN A 161 10.21 -0.64 29.22
N VAL A 162 9.67 0.07 28.23
CA VAL A 162 8.55 0.99 28.41
C VAL A 162 7.47 0.68 27.38
N PRO A 163 6.18 0.56 27.74
CA PRO A 163 5.10 0.43 26.77
C PRO A 163 5.07 1.67 25.86
N LEU A 164 5.02 1.46 24.54
CA LEU A 164 4.83 2.54 23.59
C LEU A 164 3.44 3.15 23.81
N SER A 165 3.39 4.39 24.30
CA SER A 165 2.13 5.10 24.52
C SER A 165 1.73 6.02 23.35
N ARG A 166 2.67 6.31 22.44
CA ARG A 166 2.55 7.30 21.34
C ARG A 166 3.25 6.80 20.08
N SER A 167 3.11 7.49 18.95
CA SER A 167 3.89 7.13 17.76
C SER A 167 5.40 7.37 17.96
N ALA A 168 6.22 6.54 17.33
CA ALA A 168 7.67 6.70 17.26
C ALA A 168 8.07 7.02 15.81
N ASN A 169 8.77 8.12 15.59
CA ASN A 169 9.14 8.57 14.25
C ASN A 169 10.56 8.14 13.89
N LEU A 170 10.81 7.87 12.61
CA LEU A 170 12.10 7.51 12.07
C LEU A 170 13.10 8.67 12.29
N ILE A 171 14.23 8.38 12.90
CA ILE A 171 15.33 9.34 13.10
C ILE A 171 16.56 9.03 12.24
N PHE A 172 16.63 7.83 11.67
CA PHE A 172 17.63 7.46 10.67
C PHE A 172 16.94 7.23 9.33
N ALA A 173 17.17 8.13 8.38
CA ALA A 173 16.67 7.98 7.02
C ALA A 173 17.32 6.74 6.36
N GLY A 174 16.56 5.67 6.21
CA GLY A 174 16.89 4.52 5.39
C GLY A 174 15.83 4.36 4.30
N GLU A 175 16.26 4.14 3.06
CA GLU A 175 15.34 3.86 1.96
C GLU A 175 14.47 2.63 2.31
N GLY A 176 13.15 2.76 2.13
CA GLY A 176 12.19 1.70 2.41
C GLY A 176 11.77 1.53 3.88
N LEU A 177 12.31 2.32 4.82
CA LEU A 177 11.86 2.29 6.22
C LEU A 177 10.59 3.13 6.41
N PRO A 178 9.61 2.68 7.22
CA PRO A 178 8.43 3.49 7.52
C PRO A 178 8.80 4.76 8.27
N SER A 179 8.08 5.85 8.02
CA SER A 179 8.31 7.14 8.70
C SER A 179 7.91 7.12 10.17
N SER A 180 6.93 6.30 10.55
CA SER A 180 6.40 6.22 11.92
C SER A 180 5.94 4.80 12.29
N LEU A 181 6.04 4.47 13.58
CA LEU A 181 5.55 3.24 14.19
C LEU A 181 4.50 3.60 15.26
N PHE A 182 3.43 2.81 15.40
CA PHE A 182 2.27 3.13 16.24
C PHE A 182 1.98 2.05 17.27
N PRO A 183 1.45 2.38 18.47
CA PRO A 183 1.13 1.39 19.51
C PRO A 183 0.07 0.35 19.07
N PRO A 184 -0.01 -0.82 19.73
CA PRO A 184 0.68 -1.17 20.97
C PRO A 184 2.00 -1.94 20.76
N MET A 185 3.12 -1.36 21.17
CA MET A 185 4.46 -1.94 21.04
C MET A 185 5.25 -1.78 22.34
N THR A 186 6.32 -2.54 22.47
CA THR A 186 7.34 -2.29 23.46
C THR A 186 8.32 -1.24 22.92
N THR A 187 8.79 -0.35 23.77
CA THR A 187 9.97 0.49 23.51
C THR A 187 11.02 0.25 24.56
N PHE A 188 12.21 0.75 24.28
CA PHE A 188 13.33 0.71 25.19
C PHE A 188 13.86 2.12 25.43
N THR A 189 14.43 2.30 26.60
CA THR A 189 15.28 3.44 26.95
C THR A 189 16.61 2.85 27.39
N CYS A 190 17.63 2.99 26.54
CA CYS A 190 18.95 2.42 26.77
C CYS A 190 19.99 3.53 26.93
N ASN A 191 20.92 3.36 27.86
CA ASN A 191 22.05 4.29 28.07
C ASN A 191 23.08 4.30 26.92
N MET A 192 23.08 3.28 26.07
CA MET A 192 23.93 3.15 24.89
C MET A 192 23.13 2.66 23.69
N GLY A 193 23.79 2.60 22.53
CA GLY A 193 23.18 2.19 21.27
C GLY A 193 22.55 3.34 20.51
N THR A 194 22.17 3.04 19.28
CA THR A 194 21.60 4.00 18.35
C THR A 194 20.13 3.70 18.16
N PRO A 195 19.21 4.56 18.66
CA PRO A 195 17.79 4.41 18.37
C PRO A 195 17.54 4.70 16.89
N TRP A 196 16.69 3.92 16.24
CA TRP A 196 16.29 4.17 14.83
C TRP A 196 14.98 4.93 14.71
N TYR A 197 14.13 4.76 15.71
CA TYR A 197 12.90 5.50 15.87
C TYR A 197 12.98 6.23 17.20
N ARG A 198 12.18 7.27 17.37
CA ARG A 198 12.09 7.95 18.65
C ARG A 198 10.65 8.37 18.89
N ALA A 199 10.08 7.88 19.99
CA ALA A 199 8.82 8.37 20.51
C ALA A 199 9.03 9.72 21.22
N SER A 200 7.96 10.46 21.46
CA SER A 200 8.04 11.79 22.09
C SER A 200 8.60 11.76 23.51
N ASP A 201 8.54 10.62 24.20
CA ASP A 201 9.10 10.39 25.54
C ASP A 201 10.59 9.98 25.51
N GLY A 202 11.22 9.96 24.33
CA GLY A 202 12.62 9.59 24.15
C GLY A 202 12.85 8.08 24.04
N SER A 203 11.84 7.25 24.30
CA SER A 203 11.92 5.81 24.10
C SER A 203 12.01 5.45 22.61
N SER A 204 12.59 4.29 22.29
CA SER A 204 12.65 3.78 20.92
C SER A 204 12.19 2.33 20.83
N PRO A 205 11.31 1.99 19.87
CA PRO A 205 10.94 0.62 19.58
C PRO A 205 12.03 -0.17 18.85
N VAL A 206 13.10 0.48 18.37
CA VAL A 206 14.22 -0.15 17.66
C VAL A 206 15.54 0.44 18.11
N TYR A 207 16.39 -0.39 18.73
CA TYR A 207 17.78 -0.04 19.02
C TYR A 207 18.73 -0.90 18.21
N MET A 208 19.88 -0.31 17.88
CA MET A 208 20.99 -1.04 17.32
C MET A 208 22.28 -0.75 18.07
N PHE A 209 23.04 -1.80 18.32
CA PHE A 209 24.27 -1.79 19.10
C PHE A 209 25.38 -2.40 18.26
N LYS A 210 26.58 -1.83 18.33
CA LYS A 210 27.75 -2.35 17.66
C LYS A 210 28.53 -3.26 18.62
N THR A 211 28.89 -4.46 18.18
CA THR A 211 29.74 -5.37 18.97
C THR A 211 31.21 -4.94 18.91
N ARG A 212 32.05 -5.49 19.77
CA ARG A 212 33.48 -5.12 19.86
C ARG A 212 34.24 -5.34 18.55
N GLY A 213 33.94 -6.44 17.84
CA GLY A 213 34.60 -6.72 16.56
C GLY A 213 33.82 -6.27 15.31
N GLY A 214 32.76 -5.47 15.50
CA GLY A 214 32.11 -4.72 14.41
C GLY A 214 30.94 -5.42 13.73
N GLY A 215 30.37 -6.45 14.36
CA GLY A 215 29.01 -6.91 14.06
C GLY A 215 27.96 -6.04 14.75
N TRP A 216 26.70 -6.47 14.68
CA TRP A 216 25.56 -5.72 15.17
C TRP A 216 24.61 -6.55 16.02
N VAL A 217 24.04 -5.95 17.05
CA VAL A 217 22.87 -6.47 17.76
C VAL A 217 21.74 -5.47 17.60
N LYS A 218 20.58 -5.92 17.13
CA LYS A 218 19.37 -5.12 16.95
C LYS A 218 18.29 -5.62 17.90
N LEU A 219 17.73 -4.73 18.69
CA LEU A 219 16.63 -5.00 19.61
C LEU A 219 15.34 -4.39 19.06
N LEU A 220 14.33 -5.23 18.85
CA LEU A 220 13.04 -4.87 18.26
C LEU A 220 11.92 -5.01 19.28
N GLY A 221 11.17 -3.94 19.52
CA GLY A 221 10.09 -3.86 20.50
C GLY A 221 8.76 -4.46 20.05
N ALA A 222 8.70 -5.08 18.87
CA ALA A 222 7.51 -5.76 18.41
C ALA A 222 7.42 -7.16 19.04
N ASP A 223 6.25 -7.49 19.59
CA ASP A 223 5.91 -8.83 20.07
C ASP A 223 5.13 -9.56 18.98
N TRP A 224 5.69 -10.66 18.48
CA TRP A 224 5.08 -11.45 17.41
C TRP A 224 3.87 -12.28 17.85
N SER A 225 3.51 -12.26 19.14
CA SER A 225 2.23 -12.76 19.63
C SER A 225 1.07 -11.78 19.41
N ALA A 226 1.36 -10.49 19.15
CA ALA A 226 0.32 -9.49 18.98
C ALA A 226 -0.46 -9.70 17.66
N PRO A 227 -1.81 -9.73 17.70
CA PRO A 227 -2.64 -9.90 16.50
C PRO A 227 -2.63 -8.67 15.59
N ARG A 228 -2.27 -7.49 16.12
CA ARG A 228 -2.15 -6.23 15.37
C ARG A 228 -0.68 -5.89 15.17
N ARG A 229 -0.11 -6.35 14.06
CA ARG A 229 1.25 -6.00 13.64
C ARG A 229 1.18 -5.11 12.40
N PRO A 230 1.77 -3.90 12.42
CA PRO A 230 1.91 -3.13 11.20
C PRO A 230 2.82 -3.90 10.23
N GLU A 231 2.39 -4.01 8.97
CA GLU A 231 3.15 -4.65 7.89
C GLU A 231 4.56 -4.05 7.74
N SER A 232 4.72 -2.79 8.14
CA SER A 232 5.96 -2.04 8.07
C SER A 232 7.11 -2.59 8.93
N TRP A 233 6.82 -3.42 9.95
CA TRP A 233 7.86 -4.06 10.77
C TRP A 233 8.67 -5.11 10.04
N GLN A 234 8.09 -5.67 8.99
CA GLN A 234 8.74 -6.69 8.20
C GLN A 234 10.02 -6.12 7.55
N TYR A 235 9.97 -4.87 7.06
CA TYR A 235 11.13 -4.16 6.51
C TYR A 235 12.24 -3.88 7.54
N LEU A 236 11.88 -3.74 8.81
CA LEU A 236 12.83 -3.46 9.88
C LEU A 236 13.66 -4.67 10.31
N LEU A 237 13.13 -5.89 10.15
CA LEU A 237 13.81 -7.11 10.58
C LEU A 237 15.19 -7.25 9.92
N LEU A 238 15.22 -7.17 8.59
CA LEU A 238 16.40 -7.54 7.80
C LEU A 238 17.25 -6.37 7.32
N TYR A 239 16.84 -5.13 7.59
CA TYR A 239 17.64 -3.96 7.19
C TYR A 239 18.96 -3.91 7.96
N VAL A 240 20.09 -3.83 7.27
CA VAL A 240 21.42 -3.62 7.84
C VAL A 240 21.90 -2.25 7.41
N PRO A 241 22.27 -1.34 8.33
CA PRO A 241 22.80 -0.06 7.92
C PRO A 241 24.16 -0.25 7.23
N PRO A 242 24.49 0.62 6.25
CA PRO A 242 25.78 0.56 5.58
C PRO A 242 26.90 0.69 6.62
N SER A 243 27.88 -0.21 6.53
CA SER A 243 29.09 -0.07 7.35
C SER A 243 29.78 1.25 7.02
N PRO A 244 30.27 2.01 8.01
CA PRO A 244 31.03 3.21 7.72
C PRO A 244 32.21 2.83 6.82
N PRO A 245 32.55 3.66 5.81
CA PRO A 245 33.65 3.36 4.91
C PRO A 245 34.93 3.10 5.72
N PRO A 246 35.76 2.12 5.32
CA PRO A 246 37.01 1.87 6.02
C PRO A 246 37.82 3.17 6.09
N PRO A 247 38.50 3.45 7.22
CA PRO A 247 39.34 4.63 7.32
C PRO A 247 40.30 4.66 6.14
N PRO A 248 40.52 5.83 5.51
CA PRO A 248 41.40 5.93 4.36
C PRO A 248 42.75 5.32 4.71
N SER A 249 43.23 4.41 3.85
CA SER A 249 44.54 3.79 4.00
C SER A 249 45.58 4.90 4.25
N PRO A 250 46.50 4.75 5.21
CA PRO A 250 47.55 5.75 5.40
C PRO A 250 48.25 6.01 4.06
N PRO A 251 48.54 7.29 3.72
CA PRO A 251 49.12 7.63 2.44
C PRO A 251 50.40 6.83 2.23
N SER A 252 50.48 6.12 1.10
CA SER A 252 51.66 5.35 0.73
C SER A 252 52.91 6.23 0.84
N PRO A 253 54.04 5.70 1.36
CA PRO A 253 55.27 6.48 1.48
C PRO A 253 55.65 7.06 0.11
N PRO A 254 56.18 8.31 0.08
CA PRO A 254 56.49 8.97 -1.17
C PRO A 254 57.44 8.10 -2.01
N PRO A 255 57.16 7.91 -3.31
CA PRO A 255 57.98 7.08 -4.17
C PRO A 255 59.40 7.63 -4.21
N ARG A 256 60.39 6.73 -3.99
CA ARG A 256 61.81 7.06 -4.16
C ARG A 256 62.04 7.62 -5.57
N ARG A 257 62.84 8.69 -5.67
CA ARG A 257 63.15 9.39 -6.92
C ARG A 257 63.57 8.38 -8.02
N PRO A 258 62.94 8.43 -9.21
CA PRO A 258 63.37 7.62 -10.35
C PRO A 258 64.76 8.05 -10.81
N SER A 259 65.67 7.08 -10.95
CA SER A 259 66.88 7.24 -11.76
C SER A 259 66.49 7.48 -13.22
N LEU A 260 67.14 8.45 -13.86
CA LEU A 260 66.92 8.84 -15.26
C LEU A 260 67.02 7.63 -16.21
N PRO A 261 66.03 7.42 -17.11
CA PRO A 261 66.08 6.33 -18.07
C PRO A 261 67.08 6.64 -19.22
N PRO A 262 67.78 5.62 -19.75
CA PRO A 262 68.63 5.74 -20.93
C PRO A 262 67.82 6.05 -22.20
N PRO A 263 68.46 6.63 -23.24
CA PRO A 263 67.79 7.06 -24.47
C PRO A 263 67.13 5.88 -25.21
N PRO A 264 65.98 6.12 -25.87
CA PRO A 264 65.20 5.08 -26.52
C PRO A 264 65.89 4.51 -27.76
N SER A 265 65.96 3.19 -27.83
CA SER A 265 66.39 2.42 -29.00
C SER A 265 65.40 2.57 -30.17
N PRO A 266 65.88 2.48 -31.44
CA PRO A 266 65.04 2.60 -32.62
C PRO A 266 63.97 1.49 -32.69
N PRO A 267 62.79 1.80 -33.28
CA PRO A 267 61.67 0.87 -33.32
C PRO A 267 61.96 -0.35 -34.22
N PRO A 268 61.61 -1.57 -33.79
CA PRO A 268 61.74 -2.76 -34.60
C PRO A 268 60.76 -2.77 -35.79
N PRO A 269 61.11 -3.45 -36.89
CA PRO A 269 60.25 -3.56 -38.07
C PRO A 269 58.93 -4.29 -37.73
N PRO A 270 57.82 -3.92 -38.39
CA PRO A 270 56.51 -4.49 -38.11
C PRO A 270 56.48 -5.99 -38.42
N PRO A 271 55.86 -6.81 -37.56
CA PRO A 271 55.73 -8.24 -37.79
C PRO A 271 54.84 -8.53 -39.01
N PRO A 272 55.11 -9.61 -39.76
CA PRO A 272 54.30 -10.02 -40.90
C PRO A 272 52.85 -10.31 -40.48
N ARG A 273 51.90 -9.85 -41.30
CA ARG A 273 50.46 -10.04 -41.06
C ARG A 273 50.13 -11.53 -40.94
N PRO A 274 49.36 -11.94 -39.91
CA PRO A 274 48.82 -13.29 -39.82
C PRO A 274 47.92 -13.59 -41.04
N PRO A 275 47.94 -14.83 -41.55
CA PRO A 275 47.00 -15.25 -42.59
C PRO A 275 45.55 -15.18 -42.08
N PRO A 276 44.59 -14.86 -42.97
CA PRO A 276 43.18 -14.78 -42.60
C PRO A 276 42.69 -16.12 -42.04
N PRO A 277 41.87 -16.10 -40.97
CA PRO A 277 41.33 -17.32 -40.39
C PRO A 277 40.44 -18.05 -41.42
N PRO A 278 40.48 -19.40 -41.47
CA PRO A 278 39.65 -20.17 -42.38
C PRO A 278 38.16 -19.94 -42.10
N LYS A 279 37.39 -19.78 -43.17
CA LYS A 279 35.92 -19.67 -43.12
C LYS A 279 35.34 -20.86 -42.33
N PRO A 280 34.43 -20.62 -41.36
CA PRO A 280 33.73 -21.70 -40.70
C PRO A 280 32.96 -22.55 -41.72
N PRO A 281 32.96 -23.89 -41.59
CA PRO A 281 32.11 -24.74 -42.40
C PRO A 281 30.63 -24.42 -42.13
N PRO A 282 29.76 -24.53 -43.14
CA PRO A 282 28.32 -24.34 -42.97
C PRO A 282 27.78 -25.30 -41.90
N PRO A 283 26.84 -24.84 -41.05
CA PRO A 283 26.24 -25.68 -40.02
C PRO A 283 25.52 -26.86 -40.65
N SER A 284 25.85 -28.07 -40.20
CA SER A 284 25.18 -29.31 -40.58
C SER A 284 23.69 -29.21 -40.27
N PRO A 285 22.80 -29.72 -41.14
CA PRO A 285 21.38 -29.81 -40.83
C PRO A 285 21.17 -30.62 -39.54
N PRO A 286 20.21 -30.22 -38.69
CA PRO A 286 19.93 -30.95 -37.46
C PRO A 286 19.55 -32.40 -37.77
N PRO A 287 20.04 -33.38 -36.99
CA PRO A 287 19.67 -34.78 -37.17
C PRO A 287 18.15 -34.95 -37.00
N PRO A 288 17.52 -35.84 -37.79
CA PRO A 288 16.11 -36.15 -37.63
C PRO A 288 15.85 -36.64 -36.20
N PRO A 289 14.70 -36.27 -35.59
CA PRO A 289 14.35 -36.71 -34.26
C PRO A 289 14.33 -38.24 -34.18
N PRO A 290 14.84 -38.84 -33.09
CA PRO A 290 14.81 -40.28 -32.92
C PRO A 290 13.35 -40.77 -32.92
N PRO A 291 13.07 -41.95 -33.51
CA PRO A 291 11.75 -42.55 -33.45
C PRO A 291 11.33 -42.74 -31.97
N PRO A 292 10.05 -42.50 -31.64
CA PRO A 292 9.55 -42.65 -30.29
C PRO A 292 9.85 -44.06 -29.77
N SER A 293 10.47 -44.14 -28.59
CA SER A 293 10.71 -45.40 -27.91
C SER A 293 9.39 -46.14 -27.70
N PRO A 294 9.36 -47.47 -27.92
CA PRO A 294 8.16 -48.27 -27.68
C PRO A 294 7.71 -48.11 -26.21
N PRO A 295 6.39 -48.06 -25.96
CA PRO A 295 5.87 -47.96 -24.61
C PRO A 295 6.39 -49.15 -23.77
N PRO A 296 6.84 -48.90 -22.53
CA PRO A 296 7.28 -49.96 -21.64
C PRO A 296 6.15 -50.99 -21.43
N PRO A 297 6.46 -52.29 -21.35
CA PRO A 297 5.48 -53.32 -21.09
C PRO A 297 4.72 -52.99 -19.80
N SER A 298 3.39 -53.04 -19.89
CA SER A 298 2.47 -52.87 -18.78
C SER A 298 2.83 -53.85 -17.65
N VAL A 299 3.38 -53.33 -16.56
CA VAL A 299 3.61 -54.09 -15.33
C VAL A 299 2.26 -54.63 -14.84
N PRO A 300 2.15 -55.93 -14.52
CA PRO A 300 0.92 -56.52 -13.98
C PRO A 300 0.45 -55.74 -12.75
N ARG A 301 -0.81 -55.31 -12.79
CA ARG A 301 -1.48 -54.66 -11.66
C ARG A 301 -1.46 -55.64 -10.47
N PRO A 302 -0.94 -55.26 -9.29
CA PRO A 302 -1.10 -56.06 -8.09
C PRO A 302 -2.59 -56.29 -7.82
N PRO A 303 -3.00 -57.49 -7.36
CA PRO A 303 -4.37 -57.74 -6.96
C PRO A 303 -4.76 -56.76 -5.83
N PRO A 304 -6.00 -56.25 -5.84
CA PRO A 304 -6.49 -55.35 -4.80
C PRO A 304 -6.35 -56.02 -3.43
N PRO A 305 -5.84 -55.32 -2.40
CA PRO A 305 -5.78 -55.85 -1.05
C PRO A 305 -7.19 -56.21 -0.57
N SER A 306 -7.32 -57.40 -0.01
CA SER A 306 -8.57 -57.90 0.56
C SER A 306 -9.11 -56.91 1.62
N PRO A 307 -10.42 -56.68 1.66
CA PRO A 307 -11.02 -55.81 2.67
C PRO A 307 -10.70 -56.34 4.07
N PRO A 308 -10.35 -55.47 5.02
CA PRO A 308 -10.11 -55.87 6.40
C PRO A 308 -11.40 -56.50 6.98
N PRO A 309 -11.27 -57.57 7.78
CA PRO A 309 -12.42 -58.22 8.40
C PRO A 309 -13.19 -57.22 9.28
N PRO A 310 -14.53 -57.34 9.36
CA PRO A 310 -15.34 -56.49 10.20
C PRO A 310 -14.89 -56.61 11.66
N PRO A 311 -14.77 -55.49 12.40
CA PRO A 311 -14.38 -55.52 13.80
C PRO A 311 -15.40 -56.33 14.59
N THR A 312 -14.88 -57.29 15.36
CA THR A 312 -15.66 -58.05 16.34
C THR A 312 -16.31 -57.10 17.34
N PRO A 313 -17.60 -57.31 17.68
CA PRO A 313 -18.29 -56.47 18.65
C PRO A 313 -17.59 -56.57 20.01
N MET A 314 -17.12 -55.43 20.52
CA MET A 314 -16.57 -55.35 21.87
C MET A 314 -17.67 -55.67 22.90
N PRO A 315 -17.37 -56.44 23.95
CA PRO A 315 -18.31 -56.69 25.03
C PRO A 315 -18.70 -55.38 25.73
N PRO A 316 -19.93 -55.28 26.27
CA PRO A 316 -20.41 -54.08 26.97
C PRO A 316 -19.51 -53.80 28.18
N GLY A 317 -18.78 -52.69 28.11
CA GLY A 317 -17.96 -52.20 29.20
C GLY A 317 -18.83 -51.80 30.39
N SER A 318 -18.41 -52.24 31.57
CA SER A 318 -18.98 -51.92 32.87
C SER A 318 -19.13 -50.41 33.08
N PRO A 319 -20.16 -49.95 33.81
CA PRO A 319 -20.35 -48.54 34.10
C PRO A 319 -19.13 -47.95 34.84
N PRO A 320 -18.66 -46.74 34.46
CA PRO A 320 -17.54 -46.11 35.13
C PRO A 320 -17.90 -45.79 36.60
N PRO A 321 -16.97 -46.03 37.56
CA PRO A 321 -17.18 -45.64 38.95
C PRO A 321 -17.37 -44.13 39.06
N SER A 322 -18.36 -43.72 39.85
CA SER A 322 -18.68 -42.32 40.08
C SER A 322 -17.45 -41.56 40.61
N PRO A 323 -17.18 -40.35 40.11
CA PRO A 323 -16.03 -39.57 40.58
C PRO A 323 -16.20 -39.22 42.07
N PRO A 324 -15.12 -39.31 42.88
CA PRO A 324 -15.17 -38.95 44.28
C PRO A 324 -15.51 -37.46 44.44
N ARG A 325 -16.44 -37.18 45.37
CA ARG A 325 -16.84 -35.82 45.75
C ARG A 325 -15.59 -34.98 46.07
N PRO A 326 -15.46 -33.77 45.50
CA PRO A 326 -14.43 -32.84 45.91
C PRO A 326 -14.58 -32.52 47.41
N PRO A 327 -13.50 -32.53 48.20
CA PRO A 327 -13.56 -32.07 49.58
C PRO A 327 -13.96 -30.59 49.62
N GLN A 328 -14.94 -30.27 50.45
CA GLN A 328 -15.37 -28.90 50.72
C GLN A 328 -14.17 -28.04 51.15
N PRO A 329 -13.97 -26.86 50.55
CA PRO A 329 -12.96 -25.91 51.01
C PRO A 329 -13.27 -25.49 52.46
N LYS A 330 -12.29 -25.63 53.35
CA LYS A 330 -12.33 -24.99 54.67
C LYS A 330 -12.41 -23.46 54.47
N PRO A 331 -13.21 -22.74 55.27
CA PRO A 331 -13.23 -21.29 55.23
C PRO A 331 -11.84 -20.73 55.54
N PRO A 332 -11.31 -19.79 54.74
CA PRO A 332 -10.05 -19.13 55.06
C PRO A 332 -10.24 -18.26 56.31
N SER A 333 -9.40 -18.50 57.30
CA SER A 333 -9.18 -17.62 58.45
C SER A 333 -8.79 -16.22 57.98
N SER A 334 -9.46 -15.22 58.53
CA SER A 334 -9.27 -13.79 58.30
C SER A 334 -7.80 -13.37 58.40
N PRO A 335 -7.26 -12.61 57.44
CA PRO A 335 -5.91 -12.06 57.53
C PRO A 335 -5.83 -10.98 58.64
N PRO A 336 -4.70 -10.91 59.38
CA PRO A 336 -4.48 -9.86 60.36
C PRO A 336 -4.43 -8.49 59.69
N GLN A 337 -5.17 -7.56 60.27
CA GLN A 337 -5.33 -6.18 59.84
C GLN A 337 -3.97 -5.45 59.89
N PRO A 338 -3.51 -4.84 58.77
CA PRO A 338 -2.30 -4.04 58.80
C PRO A 338 -2.51 -2.74 59.61
N PRO A 339 -1.48 -2.25 60.30
CA PRO A 339 -1.57 -1.03 61.10
C PRO A 339 -1.89 0.19 60.22
N PRO A 340 -2.65 1.17 60.74
CA PRO A 340 -3.04 2.36 59.99
C PRO A 340 -1.81 3.17 59.56
N ALA A 341 -1.75 3.49 58.27
CA ALA A 341 -0.74 4.38 57.71
C ALA A 341 -0.89 5.81 58.27
N PRO A 342 0.22 6.52 58.56
CA PRO A 342 0.16 7.90 59.04
C PRO A 342 -0.44 8.83 57.98
N SER A 343 -1.36 9.71 58.43
CA SER A 343 -1.99 10.74 57.61
C SER A 343 -0.94 11.62 56.91
N PRO A 344 -1.08 11.87 55.59
CA PRO A 344 -0.25 12.84 54.91
C PRO A 344 -0.58 14.25 55.40
N SER A 345 0.47 15.01 55.74
CA SER A 345 0.36 16.42 56.08
C SER A 345 -0.18 17.23 54.89
N PRO A 346 -1.00 18.27 55.12
CA PRO A 346 -1.54 19.10 54.06
C PRO A 346 -0.42 19.85 53.31
N PRO A 347 -0.49 19.96 51.98
CA PRO A 347 0.47 20.75 51.22
C PRO A 347 0.33 22.24 51.55
N PRO A 348 1.44 23.01 51.51
CA PRO A 348 1.42 24.44 51.78
C PRO A 348 0.54 25.20 50.77
N PRO A 349 -0.11 26.30 51.20
CA PRO A 349 -1.00 27.08 50.35
C PRO A 349 -0.25 27.67 49.15
N ARG A 350 -0.83 27.51 47.95
CA ARG A 350 -0.32 28.14 46.74
C ARG A 350 -0.41 29.66 46.86
N PRO A 351 0.60 30.41 46.40
CA PRO A 351 0.52 31.86 46.29
C PRO A 351 -0.59 32.26 45.29
N PRO A 352 -1.27 33.40 45.53
CA PRO A 352 -2.35 33.88 44.68
C PRO A 352 -1.84 34.19 43.26
N PRO A 353 -2.65 33.90 42.21
CA PRO A 353 -2.28 34.23 40.85
C PRO A 353 -2.22 35.74 40.64
N SER A 354 -1.14 36.21 40.01
CA SER A 354 -0.98 37.59 39.58
C SER A 354 -2.12 38.02 38.63
N PRO A 355 -2.62 39.27 38.73
CA PRO A 355 -3.67 39.77 37.85
C PRO A 355 -3.20 39.80 36.38
N PRO A 356 -4.09 39.49 35.43
CA PRO A 356 -3.76 39.56 34.01
C PRO A 356 -3.47 41.01 33.58
N PRO A 357 -2.54 41.23 32.64
CA PRO A 357 -2.26 42.55 32.09
C PRO A 357 -3.49 43.11 31.34
N PRO A 358 -3.71 44.43 31.39
CA PRO A 358 -4.85 45.08 30.75
C PRO A 358 -4.84 44.86 29.24
N SER A 359 -6.01 44.53 28.69
CA SER A 359 -6.21 44.34 27.25
C SER A 359 -5.93 45.64 26.48
N PRO A 360 -5.27 45.57 25.31
CA PRO A 360 -5.08 46.74 24.45
C PRO A 360 -6.43 47.25 23.89
N PRO A 361 -6.57 48.57 23.68
CA PRO A 361 -7.80 49.17 23.18
C PRO A 361 -8.13 48.70 21.75
N PRO A 362 -9.43 48.58 21.40
CA PRO A 362 -9.86 48.18 20.07
C PRO A 362 -9.48 49.23 19.02
N PRO A 363 -9.08 48.82 17.80
CA PRO A 363 -8.79 49.73 16.71
C PRO A 363 -10.07 50.46 16.23
N PRO A 364 -9.94 51.71 15.74
CA PRO A 364 -11.06 52.54 15.32
C PRO A 364 -11.81 51.95 14.11
N SER A 365 -13.14 51.99 14.16
CA SER A 365 -14.03 51.61 13.06
C SER A 365 -13.80 52.45 11.81
N PRO A 366 -13.75 51.85 10.61
CA PRO A 366 -13.72 52.59 9.36
C PRO A 366 -15.09 53.21 9.03
N SER A 367 -15.05 54.47 8.59
CA SER A 367 -16.18 55.29 8.17
C SER A 367 -16.98 54.69 7.00
N PRO A 368 -18.28 54.99 6.89
CA PRO A 368 -19.14 54.46 5.83
C PRO A 368 -18.83 55.12 4.47
N PRO A 369 -18.77 54.34 3.37
CA PRO A 369 -18.60 54.90 2.03
C PRO A 369 -19.90 55.55 1.54
N GLY A 370 -19.74 56.75 0.98
CA GLY A 370 -20.82 57.61 0.50
C GLY A 370 -21.73 56.97 -0.56
N SER A 371 -22.98 57.40 -0.49
CA SER A 371 -24.10 57.09 -1.38
C SER A 371 -23.78 57.39 -2.86
N ARG A 372 -23.87 56.36 -3.72
CA ARG A 372 -23.96 56.52 -5.18
C ARG A 372 -25.43 56.67 -5.64
N PRO A 373 -25.68 57.35 -6.78
CA PRO A 373 -27.03 57.61 -7.29
C PRO A 373 -27.75 56.33 -7.77
N PRO A 374 -29.10 56.33 -7.77
CA PRO A 374 -29.89 55.16 -8.13
C PRO A 374 -29.79 54.84 -9.63
N ALA A 375 -29.57 53.57 -9.94
CA ALA A 375 -29.56 53.04 -11.30
C ALA A 375 -31.00 52.83 -11.84
N PRO A 376 -31.22 52.86 -13.17
CA PRO A 376 -32.54 52.73 -13.78
C PRO A 376 -33.18 51.35 -13.54
N PRO A 377 -34.52 51.25 -13.58
CA PRO A 377 -35.22 50.00 -13.31
C PRO A 377 -34.95 48.96 -14.40
N LEU A 378 -34.46 47.79 -13.98
CA LEU A 378 -34.27 46.61 -14.82
C LEU A 378 -35.63 45.94 -15.14
N PRO A 379 -35.75 45.29 -16.31
CA PRO A 379 -36.96 44.59 -16.74
C PRO A 379 -37.31 43.40 -15.81
N PRO A 380 -38.59 42.96 -15.78
CA PRO A 380 -39.08 41.97 -14.85
C PRO A 380 -38.35 40.62 -15.01
N ASN A 381 -37.76 40.15 -13.92
CA ASN A 381 -37.01 38.89 -13.88
C ASN A 381 -37.94 37.69 -14.13
N PRO A 382 -37.48 36.68 -14.90
CA PRO A 382 -38.19 35.42 -15.05
C PRO A 382 -38.31 34.70 -13.69
N PRO A 383 -39.35 33.85 -13.52
CA PRO A 383 -39.62 33.17 -12.26
C PRO A 383 -38.38 32.41 -11.76
N PRO A 384 -38.05 32.50 -10.46
CA PRO A 384 -36.85 31.90 -9.89
C PRO A 384 -36.88 30.39 -10.14
N ARG A 385 -35.80 29.88 -10.72
CA ARG A 385 -35.60 28.43 -10.85
C ARG A 385 -35.65 27.80 -9.45
N PRO A 386 -36.24 26.60 -9.30
CA PRO A 386 -36.19 25.86 -8.05
C PRO A 386 -34.74 25.82 -7.54
N PRO A 387 -34.49 26.09 -6.25
CA PRO A 387 -33.15 26.04 -5.69
C PRO A 387 -32.55 24.67 -5.99
N SER A 388 -31.32 24.67 -6.51
CA SER A 388 -30.57 23.44 -6.75
C SER A 388 -30.52 22.63 -5.45
N PRO A 389 -30.72 21.31 -5.49
CA PRO A 389 -30.60 20.48 -4.29
C PRO A 389 -29.24 20.71 -3.63
N PRO A 390 -29.16 20.75 -2.29
CA PRO A 390 -27.91 20.98 -1.59
C PRO A 390 -26.84 19.98 -2.06
N PRO A 391 -25.58 20.41 -2.27
CA PRO A 391 -24.51 19.51 -2.66
C PRO A 391 -24.37 18.39 -1.63
N GLN A 392 -24.30 17.15 -2.12
CA GLN A 392 -24.14 15.96 -1.28
C GLN A 392 -22.84 16.06 -0.48
N PRO A 393 -22.82 15.68 0.82
CA PRO A 393 -21.59 15.68 1.62
C PRO A 393 -20.51 14.81 0.95
N PRO A 394 -19.21 15.14 1.14
CA PRO A 394 -18.13 14.30 0.64
C PRO A 394 -18.22 12.88 1.21
N LEU A 395 -17.85 11.89 0.39
CA LEU A 395 -17.77 10.50 0.84
C LEU A 395 -16.67 10.37 1.90
N ASP A 396 -17.00 9.74 3.02
CA ASP A 396 -16.05 9.38 4.08
C ASP A 396 -15.15 8.23 3.61
N ALA A 397 -15.74 7.23 2.94
CA ALA A 397 -15.05 6.05 2.42
C ALA A 397 -15.81 5.44 1.24
N ARG A 398 -15.20 4.44 0.56
CA ARG A 398 -15.92 3.57 -0.39
C ARG A 398 -16.68 2.45 0.33
N LEU A 399 -16.21 2.06 1.49
CA LEU A 399 -16.83 1.05 2.35
C LEU A 399 -16.63 1.44 3.80
N ILE A 400 -17.70 1.43 4.58
CA ILE A 400 -17.63 1.52 6.04
C ILE A 400 -17.92 0.14 6.61
N ILE A 401 -16.97 -0.40 7.36
CA ILE A 401 -17.17 -1.58 8.20
C ILE A 401 -17.68 -1.09 9.56
N LEU A 402 -18.93 -1.43 9.87
CA LEU A 402 -19.53 -1.15 11.16
C LEU A 402 -18.91 -2.07 12.21
N THR A 403 -18.38 -1.49 13.29
CA THR A 403 -17.73 -2.21 14.38
C THR A 403 -18.31 -1.81 15.73
N ASP A 404 -18.55 -2.78 16.60
CA ASP A 404 -18.91 -2.62 18.01
C ASP A 404 -17.64 -2.70 18.90
N PRO A 405 -17.77 -2.43 20.22
CA PRO A 405 -16.75 -2.84 21.18
C PRO A 405 -16.45 -4.32 21.01
N ILE A 406 -15.18 -4.64 20.78
CA ILE A 406 -14.76 -5.94 20.29
C ILE A 406 -15.01 -7.02 21.35
N GLU A 407 -15.96 -7.91 21.08
CA GLU A 407 -16.05 -9.19 21.78
C GLU A 407 -14.93 -10.13 21.31
N PRO A 408 -14.23 -10.85 22.22
CA PRO A 408 -13.06 -11.66 21.89
C PRO A 408 -13.29 -12.66 20.75
N ASP A 409 -14.49 -13.22 20.65
CA ASP A 409 -14.80 -14.30 19.72
C ASP A 409 -15.00 -13.80 18.28
N ASP A 410 -15.27 -12.50 18.07
CA ASP A 410 -15.47 -11.91 16.74
C ASP A 410 -14.26 -11.16 16.18
N VAL A 411 -13.19 -11.04 16.97
CA VAL A 411 -11.96 -10.34 16.58
C VAL A 411 -11.47 -10.86 15.23
N LEU A 412 -11.38 -12.19 15.09
CA LEU A 412 -10.83 -12.83 13.91
C LEU A 412 -11.70 -12.56 12.67
N ARG A 413 -13.03 -12.64 12.82
CA ARG A 413 -14.01 -12.39 11.74
C ARG A 413 -13.92 -10.98 11.22
N LYS A 414 -13.91 -10.00 12.12
CA LYS A 414 -13.85 -8.58 11.80
C LYS A 414 -12.52 -8.20 11.16
N ILE A 415 -11.40 -8.78 11.62
CA ILE A 415 -10.09 -8.61 10.99
C ILE A 415 -10.09 -9.21 9.58
N GLN A 416 -10.58 -10.44 9.40
CA GLN A 416 -10.55 -11.08 8.10
C GLN A 416 -11.46 -10.35 7.08
N LEU A 417 -12.61 -9.84 7.52
CA LEU A 417 -13.45 -8.95 6.73
C LEU A 417 -12.70 -7.66 6.34
N GLN A 418 -11.98 -7.05 7.28
CA GLN A 418 -11.21 -5.84 7.00
C GLN A 418 -10.09 -6.10 5.97
N ILE A 419 -9.34 -7.19 6.13
CA ILE A 419 -8.29 -7.59 5.18
C ILE A 419 -8.91 -7.82 3.80
N THR A 420 -10.02 -8.56 3.74
CA THR A 420 -10.78 -8.82 2.52
C THR A 420 -11.19 -7.52 1.83
N ALA A 421 -11.77 -6.59 2.59
CA ALA A 421 -12.20 -5.29 2.11
C ALA A 421 -11.02 -4.44 1.59
N LEU A 422 -9.89 -4.43 2.30
CA LEU A 422 -8.69 -3.69 1.89
C LEU A 422 -8.06 -4.25 0.61
N GLN A 423 -8.07 -5.58 0.45
CA GLN A 423 -7.56 -6.22 -0.75
C GLN A 423 -8.47 -6.02 -1.96
N LEU A 424 -9.78 -5.92 -1.72
CA LEU A 424 -10.75 -5.57 -2.75
C LEU A 424 -10.68 -4.07 -3.08
N TYR A 425 -10.51 -3.19 -2.10
CA TYR A 425 -10.37 -1.74 -2.30
C TYR A 425 -8.96 -1.25 -1.98
N PRO A 426 -7.96 -1.52 -2.84
CA PRO A 426 -6.61 -1.05 -2.61
C PRO A 426 -6.58 0.49 -2.55
N GLY A 427 -6.07 1.04 -1.45
CA GLY A 427 -5.89 2.48 -1.25
C GLY A 427 -6.37 2.98 0.13
N ASP A 428 -5.53 3.77 0.80
CA ASP A 428 -5.83 4.33 2.12
C ASP A 428 -7.11 5.18 2.09
N GLY A 429 -7.98 5.03 3.09
CA GLY A 429 -9.26 5.74 3.21
C GLY A 429 -10.39 5.19 2.34
N ASN A 430 -10.18 4.14 1.53
CA ASN A 430 -11.29 3.49 0.83
C ASN A 430 -12.15 2.62 1.75
N VAL A 431 -11.56 2.09 2.82
CA VAL A 431 -12.23 1.28 3.83
C VAL A 431 -12.03 1.94 5.19
N MET A 432 -13.12 2.23 5.89
CA MET A 432 -13.07 2.78 7.25
C MET A 432 -13.78 1.84 8.22
N GLN A 433 -13.28 1.72 9.44
CA GLN A 433 -13.98 1.06 10.55
C GLN A 433 -14.61 2.14 11.42
N MET A 434 -15.92 2.04 11.66
CA MET A 434 -16.67 3.01 12.45
C MET A 434 -17.73 2.32 13.29
N SER A 435 -17.98 2.81 14.50
CA SER A 435 -19.12 2.36 15.31
C SER A 435 -20.44 3.03 14.94
N THR A 436 -20.38 4.08 14.12
CA THR A 436 -21.54 4.80 13.60
C THR A 436 -21.50 4.86 12.08
N PRO A 437 -22.66 4.83 11.41
CA PRO A 437 -22.75 5.04 9.97
C PRO A 437 -22.16 6.39 9.57
N GLY A 438 -21.27 6.39 8.58
CA GLY A 438 -20.83 7.58 7.86
C GLY A 438 -21.43 7.64 6.44
N PHE A 439 -20.90 8.51 5.59
CA PHE A 439 -21.30 8.65 4.20
C PHE A 439 -20.41 7.80 3.28
N ALA A 440 -20.78 6.54 3.08
CA ALA A 440 -20.13 5.60 2.15
C ALA A 440 -21.19 4.88 1.30
N PRO A 441 -20.87 4.46 0.06
CA PRO A 441 -21.84 3.77 -0.78
C PRO A 441 -22.20 2.36 -0.27
N VAL A 442 -21.35 1.79 0.58
CA VAL A 442 -21.55 0.49 1.23
C VAL A 442 -21.26 0.59 2.72
N HIS A 443 -22.16 0.05 3.53
CA HIS A 443 -21.95 -0.22 4.95
C HIS A 443 -22.06 -1.72 5.18
N THR A 444 -21.07 -2.30 5.84
CA THR A 444 -21.03 -3.74 6.12
C THR A 444 -20.79 -3.96 7.59
N GLY A 445 -21.57 -4.82 8.24
CA GLY A 445 -21.36 -5.19 9.64
C GLY A 445 -21.83 -6.61 9.90
N PHE A 446 -21.40 -7.18 11.02
CA PHE A 446 -21.91 -8.46 11.50
C PHE A 446 -23.26 -8.26 12.19
N ASP A 447 -24.14 -9.25 12.09
CA ASP A 447 -25.45 -9.25 12.71
C ASP A 447 -25.43 -8.88 14.20
N ASN A 448 -24.48 -9.39 14.98
CA ASN A 448 -24.31 -9.01 16.39
C ASN A 448 -23.94 -7.52 16.56
N THR A 449 -23.10 -6.97 15.68
CA THR A 449 -22.83 -5.53 15.64
C THR A 449 -24.11 -4.75 15.36
N PHE A 450 -24.97 -5.22 14.45
CA PHE A 450 -26.27 -4.61 14.17
C PHE A 450 -27.25 -4.70 15.35
N LEU A 451 -27.22 -5.77 16.15
CA LEU A 451 -28.00 -5.88 17.39
C LEU A 451 -27.53 -4.84 18.42
N GLY A 452 -26.22 -4.62 18.52
CA GLY A 452 -25.62 -3.60 19.37
C GLY A 452 -25.89 -2.15 18.93
N LEU A 453 -26.35 -1.92 17.70
CA LEU A 453 -26.65 -0.56 17.23
C LEU A 453 -27.91 0.01 17.90
N SER A 454 -27.78 1.25 18.36
CA SER A 454 -28.92 2.02 18.86
C SER A 454 -30.04 2.14 17.80
N VAL A 455 -31.29 2.28 18.25
CA VAL A 455 -32.45 2.50 17.35
C VAL A 455 -32.25 3.72 16.44
N PRO A 456 -31.74 4.88 16.93
CA PRO A 456 -31.37 5.99 16.07
C PRO A 456 -30.36 5.61 14.97
N THR A 457 -29.34 4.83 15.32
CA THR A 457 -28.31 4.40 14.37
C THR A 457 -28.88 3.51 13.26
N ARG A 458 -29.74 2.55 13.61
CA ARG A 458 -30.46 1.70 12.64
C ARG A 458 -31.39 2.53 11.74
N THR A 459 -32.02 3.56 12.30
CA THR A 459 -32.85 4.51 11.55
C THR A 459 -32.02 5.29 10.52
N ILE A 460 -30.79 5.69 10.87
CA ILE A 460 -29.86 6.34 9.93
C ILE A 460 -29.50 5.39 8.78
N LEU A 461 -29.12 4.15 9.07
CA LEU A 461 -28.81 3.16 8.03
C LEU A 461 -29.97 2.94 7.06
N ARG A 462 -31.20 2.86 7.58
CA ARG A 462 -32.39 2.79 6.74
C ARG A 462 -32.56 4.02 5.85
N ARG A 463 -32.33 5.23 6.40
CA ARG A 463 -32.38 6.47 5.61
C ARG A 463 -31.32 6.46 4.50
N LEU A 464 -30.11 5.98 4.79
CA LEU A 464 -29.03 5.84 3.81
C LEU A 464 -29.41 4.86 2.69
N MET A 465 -30.07 3.75 3.00
CA MET A 465 -30.61 2.85 1.96
C MET A 465 -31.67 3.56 1.09
N LEU A 466 -32.60 4.30 1.70
CA LEU A 466 -33.59 5.08 0.95
C LEU A 466 -32.95 6.17 0.06
N GLN A 467 -31.68 6.51 0.28
CA GLN A 467 -30.90 7.43 -0.55
C GLN A 467 -30.06 6.73 -1.64
N GLY A 468 -30.12 5.40 -1.75
CA GLY A 468 -29.47 4.64 -2.81
C GLY A 468 -28.25 3.85 -2.36
N LEU A 469 -27.98 3.79 -1.06
CA LEU A 469 -26.80 3.13 -0.52
C LEU A 469 -27.08 1.65 -0.20
N THR A 470 -26.00 0.86 -0.13
CA THR A 470 -26.08 -0.56 0.19
C THR A 470 -25.71 -0.82 1.64
N VAL A 471 -26.55 -1.55 2.37
CA VAL A 471 -26.23 -2.06 3.71
C VAL A 471 -26.14 -3.57 3.64
N THR A 472 -25.01 -4.13 4.06
CA THR A 472 -24.77 -5.57 4.12
C THR A 472 -24.66 -6.03 5.57
N VAL A 473 -25.44 -7.05 5.93
CA VAL A 473 -25.37 -7.74 7.22
C VAL A 473 -24.74 -9.11 6.99
N ILE A 474 -23.62 -9.38 7.65
CA ILE A 474 -23.00 -10.70 7.68
C ILE A 474 -23.68 -11.50 8.79
N VAL A 475 -24.32 -12.60 8.41
CA VAL A 475 -25.10 -13.44 9.33
C VAL A 475 -24.21 -14.57 9.83
N THR A 476 -23.90 -14.56 11.11
CA THR A 476 -23.06 -15.58 11.75
C THR A 476 -23.91 -16.75 12.25
N PRO A 477 -23.32 -17.90 12.63
CA PRO A 477 -24.08 -18.99 13.25
C PRO A 477 -24.71 -18.63 14.60
N GLU A 478 -24.08 -17.75 15.38
CA GLU A 478 -24.41 -17.52 16.80
C GLU A 478 -25.70 -16.74 17.01
N THR A 479 -26.04 -15.81 16.12
CA THR A 479 -27.26 -15.00 16.22
C THR A 479 -28.52 -15.88 16.23
N SER A 480 -29.54 -15.60 17.01
CA SER A 480 -30.78 -16.40 16.95
C SER A 480 -31.62 -16.05 15.70
N GLN A 481 -32.55 -16.95 15.32
CA GLN A 481 -33.51 -16.66 14.24
C GLN A 481 -34.40 -15.44 14.56
N ALA A 482 -34.77 -15.28 15.83
CA ALA A 482 -35.57 -14.16 16.30
C ALA A 482 -34.82 -12.83 16.18
N GLU A 483 -33.54 -12.82 16.56
CA GLU A 483 -32.66 -11.64 16.41
C GLU A 483 -32.43 -11.27 14.95
N LEU A 484 -32.16 -12.25 14.08
CA LEU A 484 -32.02 -12.01 12.64
C LEU A 484 -33.30 -11.40 12.06
N SER A 485 -34.47 -11.92 12.43
CA SER A 485 -35.77 -11.37 12.02
C SER A 485 -35.99 -9.96 12.55
N SER A 486 -35.51 -9.65 13.76
CA SER A 486 -35.55 -8.31 14.36
C SER A 486 -34.67 -7.31 13.60
N ILE A 487 -33.44 -7.70 13.22
CA ILE A 487 -32.55 -6.88 12.38
C ILE A 487 -33.24 -6.57 11.05
N LEU A 488 -33.77 -7.60 10.38
CA LEU A 488 -34.43 -7.45 9.08
C LEU A 488 -35.67 -6.57 9.18
N SER A 489 -36.53 -6.81 10.17
CA SER A 489 -37.74 -6.01 10.41
C SER A 489 -37.41 -4.55 10.70
N SER A 490 -36.33 -4.27 11.44
CA SER A 490 -35.88 -2.91 11.74
C SER A 490 -35.34 -2.17 10.51
N LEU A 491 -34.54 -2.84 9.67
CA LEU A 491 -33.93 -2.24 8.49
C LEU A 491 -34.93 -2.05 7.34
N LEU A 492 -35.86 -3.00 7.15
CA LEU A 492 -36.92 -2.91 6.15
C LEU A 492 -38.14 -2.10 6.63
N ASN A 493 -38.29 -1.94 7.95
CA ASN A 493 -39.52 -1.43 8.59
C ASN A 493 -40.75 -2.19 8.13
N SER A 494 -40.65 -3.51 8.20
CA SER A 494 -41.71 -4.43 7.87
C SER A 494 -41.77 -5.50 8.94
N THR A 495 -42.91 -5.62 9.62
CA THR A 495 -43.14 -6.65 10.65
C THR A 495 -43.33 -8.03 10.06
N SER A 496 -43.53 -8.14 8.74
CA SER A 496 -43.71 -9.41 8.03
C SER A 496 -42.40 -10.06 7.57
N ALA A 497 -41.25 -9.43 7.83
CA ALA A 497 -39.95 -9.91 7.41
C ALA A 497 -39.35 -10.84 8.48
N ILE A 498 -39.53 -12.15 8.28
CA ILE A 498 -39.12 -13.22 9.17
C ILE A 498 -38.07 -14.05 8.44
N CYS A 499 -36.95 -14.34 9.09
CA CYS A 499 -35.93 -15.24 8.58
C CYS A 499 -35.75 -16.44 9.50
N SER A 500 -35.73 -17.64 8.92
CA SER A 500 -35.14 -18.81 9.53
C SER A 500 -33.73 -19.02 8.98
N LYS A 501 -32.88 -19.65 9.78
CA LYS A 501 -31.51 -19.97 9.37
C LYS A 501 -31.05 -21.30 9.94
N ARG A 502 -30.06 -21.92 9.28
CA ARG A 502 -29.33 -23.08 9.78
C ARG A 502 -27.85 -22.99 9.42
N ASN A 503 -26.98 -23.51 10.29
CA ASN A 503 -25.57 -23.69 9.97
C ASN A 503 -25.40 -24.88 9.02
N MET A 504 -24.60 -24.70 7.96
CA MET A 504 -24.31 -25.73 6.97
C MET A 504 -23.14 -26.64 7.39
N ASN A 505 -22.32 -26.25 8.36
CA ASN A 505 -21.18 -27.03 8.88
C ASN A 505 -20.29 -27.61 7.77
N GLY A 506 -19.94 -26.78 6.77
CA GLY A 506 -19.11 -27.21 5.63
C GLY A 506 -19.78 -28.17 4.64
N LYS A 507 -21.07 -28.46 4.80
CA LYS A 507 -21.82 -29.40 3.96
C LYS A 507 -22.81 -28.68 3.05
N GLY A 508 -22.86 -29.12 1.79
CA GLY A 508 -23.84 -28.65 0.81
C GLY A 508 -23.21 -27.81 -0.30
N GLY A 509 -23.81 -27.93 -1.48
CA GLY A 509 -23.47 -27.10 -2.63
C GLY A 509 -24.20 -25.76 -2.58
N VAL A 510 -23.52 -24.72 -3.05
CA VAL A 510 -24.07 -23.37 -3.20
C VAL A 510 -23.90 -22.96 -4.65
N THR A 511 -24.96 -22.46 -5.26
CA THR A 511 -24.95 -22.03 -6.66
C THR A 511 -25.43 -20.60 -6.77
N ALA A 512 -24.67 -19.78 -7.49
CA ALA A 512 -25.11 -18.44 -7.86
C ALA A 512 -26.31 -18.52 -8.81
N VAL A 513 -27.34 -17.70 -8.59
CA VAL A 513 -28.46 -17.61 -9.55
C VAL A 513 -27.92 -17.15 -10.91
N SER A 514 -28.36 -17.76 -12.00
CA SER A 514 -27.80 -17.54 -13.35
C SER A 514 -27.86 -16.09 -13.85
N VAL A 515 -28.82 -15.30 -13.37
CA VAL A 515 -28.96 -13.88 -13.68
C VAL A 515 -28.20 -12.96 -12.73
N ALA A 516 -27.54 -13.51 -11.71
CA ALA A 516 -26.73 -12.72 -10.80
C ALA A 516 -25.45 -12.24 -11.52
N THR A 517 -25.26 -10.92 -11.54
CA THR A 517 -24.13 -10.29 -12.21
C THR A 517 -23.02 -10.02 -11.20
N TYR A 518 -21.97 -10.82 -11.30
CA TYR A 518 -20.69 -10.63 -10.61
C TYR A 518 -19.63 -10.01 -11.53
N SER A 519 -19.95 -9.87 -12.82
CA SER A 519 -19.00 -9.52 -13.87
C SER A 519 -18.50 -8.08 -13.73
N GLY A 520 -17.19 -7.91 -13.80
CA GLY A 520 -16.55 -6.60 -13.79
C GLY A 520 -16.23 -6.04 -12.41
N VAL A 521 -16.53 -6.75 -11.32
CA VAL A 521 -16.02 -6.38 -10.00
C VAL A 521 -14.53 -6.71 -9.95
N MET A 522 -13.69 -5.72 -10.27
CA MET A 522 -12.25 -5.73 -9.96
C MET A 522 -11.47 -6.89 -10.59
N GLY A 523 -11.86 -7.26 -11.82
CA GLY A 523 -11.19 -8.32 -12.57
C GLY A 523 -11.49 -9.73 -12.08
N THR A 524 -12.43 -9.94 -11.15
CA THR A 524 -12.81 -11.30 -10.75
C THR A 524 -13.49 -12.03 -11.91
N PRO A 525 -13.11 -13.29 -12.20
CA PRO A 525 -13.76 -14.09 -13.23
C PRO A 525 -15.25 -14.25 -12.94
N THR A 526 -16.06 -14.47 -13.98
CA THR A 526 -17.47 -14.84 -13.82
C THR A 526 -17.57 -16.10 -12.96
N ILE A 527 -18.20 -15.99 -11.79
CA ILE A 527 -18.39 -17.09 -10.85
C ILE A 527 -19.60 -17.92 -11.33
N VAL A 528 -19.39 -18.76 -12.34
CA VAL A 528 -20.45 -19.59 -12.97
C VAL A 528 -20.42 -21.06 -12.54
N ALA A 529 -19.91 -21.37 -11.35
CA ALA A 529 -19.75 -22.75 -10.93
C ALA A 529 -20.33 -23.02 -9.54
N SER A 530 -20.65 -24.30 -9.32
CA SER A 530 -20.96 -24.82 -8.00
C SER A 530 -19.85 -24.48 -7.01
N MET A 531 -20.28 -24.00 -5.85
CA MET A 531 -19.45 -23.65 -4.71
C MET A 531 -19.73 -24.65 -3.60
N GLN A 532 -18.76 -24.80 -2.69
CA GLN A 532 -18.94 -25.66 -1.52
C GLN A 532 -19.00 -24.79 -0.28
N ALA A 533 -20.01 -25.02 0.56
CA ALA A 533 -20.11 -24.37 1.85
C ALA A 533 -18.86 -24.66 2.69
N THR A 534 -18.40 -23.66 3.44
CA THR A 534 -17.35 -23.82 4.46
C THR A 534 -17.98 -23.98 5.84
N ASP A 535 -17.16 -24.30 6.84
CA ASP A 535 -17.57 -24.19 8.23
C ASP A 535 -18.15 -22.80 8.49
N ASN A 536 -19.18 -22.77 9.33
CA ASN A 536 -19.92 -21.57 9.72
C ASN A 536 -20.67 -20.84 8.58
N THR A 537 -20.78 -21.44 7.38
CA THR A 537 -21.72 -20.95 6.35
C THR A 537 -23.15 -21.11 6.85
N VAL A 538 -23.95 -20.06 6.73
CA VAL A 538 -25.35 -20.00 7.16
C VAL A 538 -26.27 -19.99 5.95
N ALA A 539 -27.17 -20.97 5.88
CA ALA A 539 -28.28 -20.98 4.95
C ALA A 539 -29.49 -20.26 5.57
N MET A 540 -30.16 -19.43 4.79
CA MET A 540 -31.30 -18.62 5.25
C MET A 540 -32.53 -18.80 4.35
N VAL A 541 -33.70 -18.79 4.97
CA VAL A 541 -35.00 -18.63 4.31
C VAL A 541 -35.68 -17.42 4.91
N CYS A 542 -35.90 -16.39 4.11
CA CYS A 542 -36.53 -15.17 4.56
C CYS A 542 -37.85 -14.92 3.84
N SER A 543 -38.87 -14.44 4.57
CA SER A 543 -40.13 -13.98 4.00
C SER A 543 -40.00 -12.56 3.43
N GLY A 544 -40.98 -12.17 2.62
CA GLY A 544 -41.06 -10.87 1.96
C GLY A 544 -40.49 -10.85 0.55
N ASN A 545 -40.35 -9.65 -0.02
CA ASN A 545 -39.94 -9.44 -1.42
C ASN A 545 -38.43 -9.56 -1.64
N GLY A 546 -37.75 -10.30 -0.77
CA GLY A 546 -36.32 -10.57 -0.88
C GLY A 546 -36.04 -11.49 -2.06
N ARG A 547 -34.87 -11.33 -2.66
CA ARG A 547 -34.41 -12.15 -3.78
C ARG A 547 -33.16 -12.90 -3.39
N ARG A 548 -33.08 -14.16 -3.84
CA ARG A 548 -31.94 -15.05 -3.58
C ARG A 548 -30.86 -14.80 -4.63
N VAL A 549 -29.64 -14.55 -4.20
CA VAL A 549 -28.48 -14.30 -5.08
C VAL A 549 -27.61 -15.56 -5.19
N MET A 550 -27.41 -16.26 -4.06
CA MET A 550 -26.68 -17.53 -3.99
C MET A 550 -27.54 -18.55 -3.25
N VAL A 551 -28.03 -19.55 -3.97
CA VAL A 551 -28.96 -20.57 -3.46
C VAL A 551 -28.20 -21.79 -2.95
N VAL A 552 -28.73 -22.44 -1.92
CA VAL A 552 -28.26 -23.76 -1.48
C VAL A 552 -28.95 -24.81 -2.34
N ASP A 553 -28.16 -25.69 -2.94
CA ASP A 553 -28.64 -26.65 -3.94
C ASP A 553 -29.76 -27.54 -3.37
N GLY A 554 -30.92 -27.56 -4.02
CA GLY A 554 -32.04 -28.46 -3.70
C GLY A 554 -32.88 -28.11 -2.46
N THR A 555 -32.64 -27.00 -1.76
CA THR A 555 -33.28 -26.71 -0.46
C THR A 555 -34.20 -25.48 -0.45
N GLY A 556 -34.18 -24.65 -1.50
CA GLY A 556 -34.91 -23.38 -1.55
C GLY A 556 -34.31 -22.26 -0.67
N GLU A 557 -33.32 -22.59 0.15
CA GLU A 557 -32.55 -21.69 1.00
C GLU A 557 -31.52 -20.90 0.18
N ALA A 558 -30.98 -19.83 0.76
CA ALA A 558 -29.89 -19.07 0.15
C ALA A 558 -28.89 -18.57 1.18
N VAL A 559 -27.63 -18.50 0.75
CA VAL A 559 -26.50 -17.94 1.50
C VAL A 559 -26.42 -16.42 1.31
N VAL A 560 -26.91 -15.90 0.19
CA VAL A 560 -26.99 -14.44 -0.06
C VAL A 560 -28.39 -14.04 -0.49
N TRP A 561 -28.95 -13.06 0.22
CA TRP A 561 -30.26 -12.46 -0.06
C TRP A 561 -30.14 -10.94 -0.30
N GLU A 562 -31.01 -10.39 -1.16
CA GLU A 562 -31.11 -8.95 -1.45
C GLU A 562 -32.55 -8.45 -1.41
N TRP A 563 -32.77 -7.31 -0.77
CA TRP A 563 -34.02 -6.53 -0.83
C TRP A 563 -33.74 -5.16 -1.43
N ALA A 564 -34.65 -4.71 -2.31
CA ALA A 564 -34.66 -3.31 -2.74
C ALA A 564 -35.36 -2.46 -1.66
N VAL A 565 -34.67 -1.42 -1.18
CA VAL A 565 -35.19 -0.50 -0.16
C VAL A 565 -35.14 0.92 -0.75
N GLY A 566 -36.22 1.28 -1.45
CA GLY A 566 -36.20 2.46 -2.32
C GLY A 566 -35.14 2.28 -3.43
N PRO A 567 -34.24 3.25 -3.64
CA PRO A 567 -33.13 3.12 -4.59
C PRO A 567 -31.94 2.30 -4.05
N GLY A 568 -31.88 2.03 -2.74
CA GLY A 568 -30.78 1.28 -2.13
C GLY A 568 -31.08 -0.19 -1.92
N ILE A 569 -30.14 -0.88 -1.27
CA ILE A 569 -30.14 -2.35 -1.16
C ILE A 569 -29.84 -2.75 0.28
N LEU A 570 -30.65 -3.67 0.80
CA LEU A 570 -30.29 -4.45 1.99
C LEU A 570 -29.82 -5.83 1.54
N ARG A 571 -28.64 -6.26 1.98
CA ARG A 571 -28.06 -7.56 1.66
C ARG A 571 -27.78 -8.37 2.93
N LEU A 572 -28.16 -9.64 2.94
CA LEU A 572 -27.74 -10.60 3.97
C LEU A 572 -26.73 -11.57 3.36
N VAL A 573 -25.61 -11.81 4.06
CA VAL A 573 -24.54 -12.72 3.62
C VAL A 573 -24.24 -13.72 4.73
N GLY A 574 -24.63 -14.98 4.52
CA GLY A 574 -24.41 -16.10 5.45
C GLY A 574 -23.04 -16.76 5.27
N TYR A 575 -21.97 -15.98 5.16
CA TYR A 575 -20.61 -16.51 5.09
C TYR A 575 -19.78 -15.92 6.22
N ASP A 576 -19.29 -16.80 7.09
CA ASP A 576 -18.40 -16.43 8.19
C ASP A 576 -16.95 -16.33 7.69
N PHE A 577 -16.39 -15.12 7.80
CA PHE A 577 -15.02 -14.83 7.39
C PHE A 577 -13.95 -15.47 8.29
N THR A 578 -14.30 -16.24 9.33
CA THR A 578 -13.30 -17.05 10.08
C THR A 578 -12.49 -17.99 9.21
N SER A 579 -13.11 -18.55 8.16
CA SER A 579 -12.45 -19.49 7.25
C SER A 579 -11.59 -18.79 6.17
N GLY A 580 -11.41 -17.47 6.27
CA GLY A 580 -10.72 -16.64 5.28
C GLY A 580 -11.67 -15.84 4.41
N GLY A 581 -11.12 -14.95 3.57
CA GLY A 581 -11.87 -14.19 2.58
C GLY A 581 -11.13 -14.10 1.25
N PHE A 582 -11.41 -13.06 0.46
CA PHE A 582 -10.70 -12.80 -0.78
C PHE A 582 -9.19 -12.71 -0.53
N ASN A 583 -8.41 -13.27 -1.45
CA ASN A 583 -6.96 -13.12 -1.52
C ASN A 583 -6.56 -12.87 -2.98
N THR A 584 -5.75 -11.84 -3.23
CA THR A 584 -5.27 -11.52 -4.59
C THR A 584 -4.48 -12.67 -5.25
N ALA A 585 -3.88 -13.55 -4.46
CA ALA A 585 -3.22 -14.77 -4.95
C ALA A 585 -4.22 -15.77 -5.55
N MET A 586 -5.47 -15.80 -5.07
CA MET A 586 -6.52 -16.70 -5.60
C MET A 586 -6.90 -16.31 -7.03
N VAL A 587 -7.02 -15.01 -7.32
CA VAL A 587 -7.44 -14.51 -8.65
C VAL A 587 -6.40 -14.79 -9.73
N ARG A 588 -5.09 -14.78 -9.38
CA ARG A 588 -4.02 -15.10 -10.33
C ARG A 588 -4.12 -16.52 -10.89
N ASN A 589 -4.79 -17.43 -10.16
CA ASN A 589 -5.01 -18.82 -10.54
C ASN A 589 -6.50 -19.12 -10.76
N ALA A 590 -7.23 -18.18 -11.36
CA ALA A 590 -8.68 -18.29 -11.60
C ALA A 590 -9.14 -19.63 -12.22
N ALA A 591 -8.32 -20.22 -13.10
CA ALA A 591 -8.62 -21.48 -13.78
C ALA A 591 -8.62 -22.71 -12.84
N SER A 592 -7.96 -22.64 -11.68
CA SER A 592 -7.83 -23.76 -10.74
C SER A 592 -8.49 -23.49 -9.38
N LEU A 593 -9.38 -22.49 -9.29
CA LEU A 593 -10.07 -22.19 -8.04
C LEU A 593 -10.94 -23.37 -7.61
N GLY A 594 -10.67 -23.92 -6.42
CA GLY A 594 -11.50 -24.94 -5.80
C GLY A 594 -12.91 -24.41 -5.47
N ALA A 595 -13.86 -25.32 -5.27
CA ALA A 595 -15.25 -24.97 -4.97
C ALA A 595 -15.41 -24.11 -3.71
N VAL A 596 -14.55 -24.32 -2.71
CA VAL A 596 -14.48 -23.52 -1.48
C VAL A 596 -14.01 -22.08 -1.76
N ASP A 597 -12.92 -21.91 -2.50
CA ASP A 597 -12.35 -20.57 -2.77
C ASP A 597 -13.31 -19.70 -3.58
N ARG A 598 -14.14 -20.31 -4.45
CA ARG A 598 -15.19 -19.61 -5.18
C ARG A 598 -16.23 -19.00 -4.23
N LEU A 599 -16.65 -19.72 -3.19
CA LEU A 599 -17.56 -19.17 -2.18
C LEU A 599 -16.92 -18.00 -1.45
N ARG A 600 -15.65 -18.13 -1.05
CA ARG A 600 -14.91 -17.05 -0.36
C ARG A 600 -14.88 -15.77 -1.18
N ILE A 601 -14.55 -15.89 -2.47
CA ILE A 601 -14.50 -14.76 -3.40
C ILE A 601 -15.90 -14.16 -3.58
N ALA A 602 -16.90 -15.01 -3.81
CA ALA A 602 -18.27 -14.57 -4.05
C ALA A 602 -18.84 -13.82 -2.83
N ALA A 603 -18.64 -14.33 -1.62
CA ALA A 603 -19.04 -13.69 -0.38
C ALA A 603 -18.31 -12.36 -0.17
N SER A 604 -17.01 -12.32 -0.46
CA SER A 604 -16.20 -11.10 -0.37
C SER A 604 -16.66 -9.99 -1.32
N VAL A 605 -17.06 -10.36 -2.54
CA VAL A 605 -17.69 -9.44 -3.48
C VAL A 605 -19.05 -8.98 -2.96
N ALA A 606 -19.88 -9.91 -2.46
CA ALA A 606 -21.20 -9.59 -1.92
C ALA A 606 -21.16 -8.55 -0.79
N VAL A 607 -20.16 -8.62 0.10
CA VAL A 607 -20.02 -7.66 1.22
C VAL A 607 -19.42 -6.31 0.84
N THR A 608 -18.89 -6.16 -0.38
CA THR A 608 -18.27 -4.91 -0.85
C THR A 608 -19.05 -4.26 -1.99
N TYR A 609 -19.93 -4.97 -2.68
CA TYR A 609 -20.51 -4.48 -3.93
C TYR A 609 -21.64 -3.45 -3.71
N PRO A 610 -21.55 -2.21 -4.24
CA PRO A 610 -22.52 -1.15 -4.00
C PRO A 610 -23.80 -1.23 -4.86
N ARG A 611 -23.88 -2.20 -5.76
CA ARG A 611 -25.00 -2.34 -6.71
C ARG A 611 -25.76 -3.64 -6.46
N SER A 612 -26.97 -3.70 -7.01
CA SER A 612 -27.79 -4.90 -6.98
C SER A 612 -27.09 -5.99 -7.77
N MET A 613 -26.98 -7.18 -7.19
CA MET A 613 -26.38 -8.33 -7.88
C MET A 613 -27.37 -8.96 -8.85
N LEU A 614 -28.67 -8.66 -8.71
CA LEU A 614 -29.72 -9.11 -9.61
C LEU A 614 -30.24 -7.94 -10.48
N PRO A 615 -30.63 -8.18 -11.74
CA PRO A 615 -31.30 -7.17 -12.57
C PRO A 615 -32.58 -6.67 -11.89
N PRO A 616 -33.09 -5.47 -12.21
CA PRO A 616 -34.39 -5.01 -11.70
C PRO A 616 -35.47 -6.06 -11.98
N PRO A 617 -36.42 -6.30 -11.05
CA PRO A 617 -37.52 -7.21 -11.34
C PRO A 617 -38.28 -6.70 -12.58
N ASN A 618 -38.50 -7.59 -13.55
CA ASN A 618 -39.32 -7.28 -14.72
C ASN A 618 -40.72 -6.91 -14.21
N THR A 619 -41.06 -5.61 -14.20
CA THR A 619 -42.40 -5.17 -13.85
C THR A 619 -43.37 -5.70 -14.91
N PRO A 620 -44.39 -6.50 -14.57
CA PRO A 620 -45.29 -7.11 -15.54
C PRO A 620 -46.04 -6.12 -16.45
N ASN A 621 -46.04 -4.82 -16.12
CA ASN A 621 -46.80 -3.78 -16.81
C ASN A 621 -45.94 -2.67 -17.45
N GLY A 622 -44.63 -2.88 -17.65
CA GLY A 622 -43.81 -1.95 -18.44
C GLY A 622 -44.11 -2.12 -19.94
N PRO A 623 -44.23 -1.03 -20.74
CA PRO A 623 -44.48 -1.15 -22.17
C PRO A 623 -43.39 -2.02 -22.83
N PRO A 624 -43.75 -2.96 -23.72
CA PRO A 624 -42.82 -3.95 -24.24
C PRO A 624 -41.67 -3.26 -24.97
N THR A 625 -40.44 -3.57 -24.52
CA THR A 625 -39.21 -3.20 -25.20
C THR A 625 -39.27 -3.68 -26.66
N PRO A 626 -38.98 -2.84 -27.68
CA PRO A 626 -39.19 -3.24 -29.07
C PRO A 626 -38.18 -4.33 -29.46
N LEU A 627 -38.70 -5.47 -29.89
CA LEU A 627 -37.94 -6.50 -30.59
C LEU A 627 -37.41 -5.92 -31.91
N ALA A 628 -36.14 -6.23 -32.22
CA ALA A 628 -35.44 -5.78 -33.41
C ALA A 628 -36.14 -6.24 -34.71
N PRO A 629 -36.23 -5.39 -35.76
CA PRO A 629 -36.71 -5.85 -37.06
C PRO A 629 -35.58 -5.91 -38.11
N ASN A 630 -35.52 -7.05 -38.80
CA ASN A 630 -34.94 -7.18 -40.13
C ASN A 630 -35.99 -6.78 -41.19
N THR A 631 -35.54 -6.02 -42.20
CA THR A 631 -36.10 -5.84 -43.56
C THR A 631 -37.35 -4.95 -43.79
N PRO A 632 -37.50 -4.36 -45.01
CA PRO A 632 -37.80 -2.94 -45.17
C PRO A 632 -39.18 -2.64 -45.77
N VAL A 633 -39.80 -1.52 -45.38
CA VAL A 633 -40.88 -0.87 -46.15
C VAL A 633 -40.73 0.65 -46.09
N TYR A 634 -40.87 1.26 -47.26
CA TYR A 634 -40.78 2.68 -47.64
C TYR A 634 -41.84 3.59 -46.99
N SER A 635 -41.44 4.75 -46.45
CA SER A 635 -42.20 6.03 -46.51
C SER A 635 -41.41 7.22 -45.88
N PRO A 636 -41.76 8.48 -46.19
CA PRO A 636 -40.80 9.50 -46.62
C PRO A 636 -40.18 10.39 -45.52
N GLN A 637 -39.08 11.02 -45.92
CA GLN A 637 -38.10 11.78 -45.16
C GLN A 637 -38.63 13.04 -44.43
N ALA A 638 -38.03 13.30 -43.27
CA ALA A 638 -37.79 14.64 -42.70
C ALA A 638 -36.29 14.80 -42.34
N PRO A 639 -35.70 16.01 -42.37
CA PRO A 639 -34.28 16.19 -42.68
C PRO A 639 -33.33 15.94 -41.49
N GLY A 640 -32.47 14.92 -41.67
CA GLY A 640 -31.03 14.95 -41.41
C GLY A 640 -30.51 15.49 -40.06
N LYS A 641 -30.61 14.70 -38.98
CA LYS A 641 -29.58 14.71 -37.92
C LYS A 641 -28.62 13.55 -38.16
N LYS A 642 -27.38 13.86 -38.56
CA LYS A 642 -26.26 12.90 -38.66
C LYS A 642 -26.08 12.20 -37.31
N ARG A 643 -26.63 11.00 -37.18
CA ARG A 643 -26.34 10.08 -36.08
C ARG A 643 -24.89 9.62 -36.25
N ARG A 644 -24.00 10.11 -35.38
CA ARG A 644 -22.65 9.55 -35.25
C ARG A 644 -22.78 8.06 -34.94
N GLN A 645 -22.16 7.21 -35.76
CA GLN A 645 -21.96 5.80 -35.44
C GLN A 645 -21.33 5.69 -34.04
N PRO A 646 -21.79 4.75 -33.19
CA PRO A 646 -21.06 4.44 -31.96
C PRO A 646 -19.67 3.94 -32.36
N PRO A 647 -18.59 4.59 -31.91
CA PRO A 647 -17.24 4.15 -32.25
C PRO A 647 -17.03 2.74 -31.68
N MET A 648 -16.45 1.86 -32.49
CA MET A 648 -15.98 0.54 -32.07
C MET A 648 -15.21 0.66 -30.75
N ALA A 649 -15.50 -0.21 -29.79
CA ALA A 649 -14.86 -0.20 -28.47
C ALA A 649 -13.34 -0.41 -28.61
N ILE A 650 -12.58 0.68 -28.51
CA ILE A 650 -11.12 0.66 -28.48
C ILE A 650 -10.70 0.09 -27.12
N ARG A 651 -10.24 -1.17 -27.09
CA ARG A 651 -9.72 -1.89 -25.92
C ARG A 651 -8.29 -1.45 -25.56
N GLY A 652 -8.07 -0.16 -25.27
CA GLY A 652 -6.79 0.36 -24.79
C GLY A 652 -6.89 0.89 -23.35
N PRO A 653 -5.79 0.88 -22.58
CA PRO A 653 -5.77 1.54 -21.26
C PRO A 653 -5.96 3.05 -21.43
N SER A 654 -6.86 3.65 -20.64
CA SER A 654 -7.16 5.09 -20.71
C SER A 654 -5.99 5.96 -20.27
N VAL A 655 -5.14 5.44 -19.38
CA VAL A 655 -3.93 6.10 -18.87
C VAL A 655 -2.74 5.22 -19.16
N VAL A 656 -1.68 5.82 -19.67
CA VAL A 656 -0.42 5.13 -19.94
C VAL A 656 0.75 5.92 -19.35
N VAL A 657 1.60 5.24 -18.58
CA VAL A 657 2.87 5.77 -18.07
C VAL A 657 3.97 5.37 -19.04
N MET A 658 4.68 6.36 -19.57
CA MET A 658 5.85 6.12 -20.41
C MET A 658 7.04 5.75 -19.54
N ILE A 659 7.68 4.63 -19.86
CA ILE A 659 8.83 4.09 -19.13
C ILE A 659 10.04 3.97 -20.07
N ASP A 660 11.24 4.13 -19.51
CA ASP A 660 12.49 3.91 -20.22
C ASP A 660 12.92 2.45 -20.14
N ASP A 661 13.70 1.98 -21.11
CA ASP A 661 14.41 0.70 -21.08
C ASP A 661 15.68 0.74 -20.22
N VAL A 662 16.16 1.95 -19.90
CA VAL A 662 17.34 2.18 -19.07
C VAL A 662 16.93 2.51 -17.64
N PHE A 663 17.61 1.90 -16.67
CA PHE A 663 17.41 2.22 -15.26
C PHE A 663 17.88 3.64 -14.94
N LEU A 664 16.96 4.51 -14.52
CA LEU A 664 17.22 5.90 -14.17
C LEU A 664 17.05 6.14 -12.66
N PRO A 665 17.69 7.19 -12.08
CA PRO A 665 17.55 7.51 -10.67
C PRO A 665 16.11 7.81 -10.23
N ASP A 666 15.21 8.09 -11.17
CA ASP A 666 13.79 8.34 -10.92
C ASP A 666 12.90 7.10 -11.12
N ASN A 667 13.46 5.91 -11.25
CA ASN A 667 12.66 4.69 -11.40
C ASN A 667 11.81 4.38 -10.16
N SER A 668 12.33 4.57 -8.96
CA SER A 668 11.55 4.44 -7.72
C SER A 668 10.38 5.44 -7.69
N ASN A 669 10.61 6.65 -8.19
CA ASN A 669 9.59 7.68 -8.32
C ASN A 669 8.51 7.30 -9.36
N LYS A 670 8.88 6.68 -10.48
CA LYS A 670 7.96 6.13 -11.48
C LYS A 670 7.10 5.02 -10.88
N GLU A 671 7.69 4.09 -10.14
CA GLU A 671 6.97 3.02 -9.43
C GLU A 671 5.98 3.61 -8.41
N ASN A 672 6.41 4.58 -7.60
CA ASN A 672 5.55 5.29 -6.65
C ASN A 672 4.38 6.01 -7.33
N LEU A 673 4.60 6.60 -8.50
CA LEU A 673 3.55 7.22 -9.30
C LEU A 673 2.58 6.17 -9.84
N ILE A 674 3.09 5.08 -10.42
CA ILE A 674 2.28 3.95 -10.91
C ILE A 674 1.42 3.38 -9.79
N ASP A 675 1.97 3.22 -8.59
CA ASP A 675 1.26 2.76 -7.40
C ASP A 675 0.17 3.73 -6.93
N GLY A 676 0.39 5.04 -7.10
CA GLY A 676 -0.63 6.06 -6.91
C GLY A 676 -1.74 5.95 -7.96
N ILE A 677 -1.37 5.81 -9.24
CA ILE A 677 -2.33 5.70 -10.35
C ILE A 677 -3.17 4.43 -10.20
N ASN A 678 -2.57 3.33 -9.79
CA ASN A 678 -3.24 2.06 -9.45
C ASN A 678 -4.23 2.19 -8.28
N ALA A 679 -3.99 3.12 -7.36
CA ALA A 679 -4.92 3.37 -6.26
C ALA A 679 -6.16 4.17 -6.72
N ILE A 680 -6.08 4.89 -7.85
CA ILE A 680 -7.19 5.70 -8.39
C ILE A 680 -7.91 4.99 -9.55
N THR A 681 -7.17 4.24 -10.36
CA THR A 681 -7.62 3.59 -11.60
C THR A 681 -7.14 2.15 -11.66
N THR A 682 -7.73 1.31 -12.51
CA THR A 682 -7.27 -0.06 -12.70
C THR A 682 -6.14 -0.12 -13.73
N ASN A 683 -4.90 -0.44 -13.28
CA ASN A 683 -3.71 -0.76 -14.09
C ASN A 683 -3.41 0.23 -15.23
N PRO A 684 -2.63 1.32 -15.00
CA PRO A 684 -2.16 2.10 -16.11
C PRO A 684 -1.29 1.21 -17.02
N GLY A 685 -1.45 1.37 -18.33
CA GLY A 685 -0.51 0.74 -19.25
C GLY A 685 0.88 1.31 -19.02
N GLN A 686 1.92 0.49 -19.15
CA GLN A 686 3.31 0.97 -19.21
C GLN A 686 3.80 0.76 -20.63
N VAL A 687 4.31 1.80 -21.27
CA VAL A 687 4.79 1.73 -22.67
C VAL A 687 6.11 2.45 -22.84
N GLN A 688 6.91 2.03 -23.81
CA GLN A 688 8.13 2.74 -24.22
C GLN A 688 7.88 3.75 -25.34
N SER A 689 6.72 3.66 -26.01
CA SER A 689 6.34 4.50 -27.15
C SER A 689 4.88 4.97 -27.02
N PRO A 690 4.53 6.18 -27.49
CA PRO A 690 3.17 6.70 -27.37
C PRO A 690 2.12 5.76 -27.96
N SER A 691 0.98 5.64 -27.28
CA SER A 691 -0.16 4.83 -27.69
C SER A 691 -1.27 5.72 -28.24
N ASN A 692 -1.81 5.37 -29.41
CA ASN A 692 -2.94 6.09 -30.00
C ASN A 692 -4.28 5.85 -29.26
N THR A 693 -4.31 4.94 -28.28
CA THR A 693 -5.50 4.58 -27.50
C THR A 693 -5.55 5.23 -26.12
N ALA A 694 -4.44 5.83 -25.67
CA ALA A 694 -4.34 6.42 -24.34
C ALA A 694 -4.91 7.85 -24.33
N LEU A 695 -5.88 8.10 -23.46
CA LEU A 695 -6.45 9.43 -23.23
C LEU A 695 -5.46 10.33 -22.48
N VAL A 696 -4.59 9.74 -21.65
CA VAL A 696 -3.51 10.45 -20.95
C VAL A 696 -2.21 9.68 -21.07
N HIS A 697 -1.15 10.38 -21.50
CA HIS A 697 0.22 9.92 -21.36
C HIS A 697 0.86 10.62 -20.17
N VAL A 698 1.50 9.86 -19.29
CA VAL A 698 2.27 10.39 -18.17
C VAL A 698 3.73 10.03 -18.37
N ALA A 699 4.64 11.00 -18.27
CA ALA A 699 6.07 10.75 -18.38
C ALA A 699 6.86 11.60 -17.39
N PHE A 700 8.02 11.12 -17.00
CA PHE A 700 9.02 11.96 -16.36
C PHE A 700 9.78 12.75 -17.44
N ASP A 701 10.26 13.93 -17.09
CA ASP A 701 11.05 14.76 -18.01
C ASP A 701 12.31 14.04 -18.52
N THR A 702 12.94 13.23 -17.67
CA THR A 702 14.06 12.33 -18.01
C THR A 702 13.69 11.36 -19.14
N THR A 703 12.52 10.74 -19.05
CA THR A 703 11.96 9.83 -20.06
C THR A 703 11.64 10.58 -21.34
N LEU A 704 10.97 11.72 -21.22
CA LEU A 704 10.54 12.52 -22.36
C LEU A 704 11.71 13.00 -23.23
N ILE A 705 12.84 13.37 -22.61
CA ILE A 705 14.07 13.77 -23.32
C ILE A 705 14.73 12.60 -24.06
N ARG A 706 14.61 11.38 -23.51
CA ARG A 706 15.21 10.17 -24.09
C ARG A 706 14.39 9.54 -25.19
N LEU A 707 13.09 9.85 -25.28
CA LEU A 707 12.26 9.40 -26.41
C LEU A 707 12.95 9.75 -27.73
N ASN A 708 12.98 8.82 -28.67
CA ASN A 708 13.50 9.10 -30.00
C ASN A 708 12.61 10.15 -30.73
N ALA A 709 13.15 10.77 -31.78
CA ALA A 709 12.45 11.82 -32.52
C ALA A 709 11.11 11.34 -33.11
N THR A 710 11.02 10.06 -33.51
CA THR A 710 9.78 9.45 -34.02
C THR A 710 8.70 9.42 -32.94
N SER A 711 9.02 8.94 -31.74
CA SER A 711 8.11 8.89 -30.59
C SER A 711 7.68 10.30 -30.17
N ARG A 712 8.59 11.28 -30.13
CA ARG A 712 8.20 12.68 -29.85
C ARG A 712 7.28 13.27 -30.92
N SER A 713 7.55 12.99 -32.19
CA SER A 713 6.69 13.40 -33.32
C SER A 713 5.30 12.75 -33.26
N GLN A 714 5.23 11.47 -32.85
CA GLN A 714 3.96 10.78 -32.65
C GLN A 714 3.16 11.40 -31.49
N LEU A 715 3.80 11.67 -30.36
CA LEU A 715 3.17 12.31 -29.20
C LEU A 715 2.64 13.70 -29.56
N LYS A 716 3.44 14.50 -30.28
CA LYS A 716 3.04 15.79 -30.85
C LYS A 716 1.79 15.65 -31.72
N SER A 717 1.76 14.65 -32.61
CA SER A 717 0.62 14.40 -33.50
C SER A 717 -0.64 14.02 -32.72
N LEU A 718 -0.53 13.24 -31.66
CA LEU A 718 -1.66 12.89 -30.78
C LEU A 718 -2.18 14.12 -30.01
N LEU A 719 -1.29 14.98 -29.52
CA LEU A 719 -1.64 16.23 -28.85
C LEU A 719 -2.35 17.20 -29.80
N LEU A 720 -1.77 17.48 -30.98
CA LEU A 720 -2.37 18.37 -31.98
C LEU A 720 -3.72 17.85 -32.51
N ALA A 721 -3.90 16.53 -32.54
CA ALA A 721 -5.17 15.90 -32.91
C ALA A 721 -6.20 15.84 -31.75
N ASN A 722 -5.89 16.38 -30.57
CA ASN A 722 -6.71 16.32 -29.37
C ASN A 722 -7.10 14.88 -28.96
N LYS A 723 -6.21 13.92 -29.22
CA LYS A 723 -6.45 12.51 -28.89
C LYS A 723 -5.96 12.15 -27.49
N THR A 724 -5.07 12.96 -26.92
CA THR A 724 -4.45 12.69 -25.63
C THR A 724 -4.08 13.98 -24.90
N LEU A 725 -3.93 13.89 -23.58
CA LEU A 725 -3.26 14.88 -22.74
C LEU A 725 -1.88 14.32 -22.33
N LEU A 726 -0.85 15.16 -22.31
CA LEU A 726 0.48 14.76 -21.83
C LEU A 726 0.75 15.38 -20.46
N THR A 727 0.91 14.56 -19.44
CA THR A 727 1.42 14.98 -18.14
C THR A 727 2.92 14.71 -18.07
N VAL A 728 3.71 15.72 -17.73
CA VAL A 728 5.16 15.64 -17.52
C VAL A 728 5.48 15.91 -16.05
N ILE A 729 6.11 14.93 -15.41
CA ILE A 729 6.64 15.06 -14.05
C ILE A 729 8.04 15.66 -14.15
N VAL A 730 8.21 16.87 -13.61
CA VAL A 730 9.46 17.64 -13.71
C VAL A 730 10.36 17.33 -12.52
N THR A 731 11.54 16.81 -12.78
CA THR A 731 12.53 16.38 -11.80
C THR A 731 13.69 17.38 -11.71
N SER A 732 14.64 17.15 -10.81
CA SER A 732 15.90 17.90 -10.74
C SER A 732 16.98 17.39 -11.69
N LEU A 733 16.71 16.33 -12.45
CA LEU A 733 17.72 15.61 -13.25
C LEU A 733 17.86 16.19 -14.66
N VAL A 734 16.97 17.10 -15.04
CA VAL A 734 16.90 17.70 -16.37
C VAL A 734 17.21 19.18 -16.30
N THR A 735 17.98 19.68 -17.27
CA THR A 735 18.26 21.13 -17.37
C THR A 735 17.06 21.88 -17.94
N ASP A 736 16.85 23.12 -17.50
CA ASP A 736 15.76 23.97 -18.00
C ASP A 736 15.82 24.17 -19.53
N ALA A 737 17.03 24.17 -20.12
CA ALA A 737 17.23 24.26 -21.56
C ALA A 737 16.73 23.01 -22.31
N ASP A 738 17.03 21.82 -21.77
CA ASP A 738 16.55 20.55 -22.34
C ASP A 738 15.05 20.37 -22.18
N LEU A 739 14.52 20.70 -21.00
CA LEU A 739 13.08 20.71 -20.74
C LEU A 739 12.35 21.65 -21.71
N SER A 740 12.81 22.91 -21.83
CA SER A 740 12.24 23.89 -22.76
C SER A 740 12.24 23.40 -24.20
N ARG A 741 13.38 22.86 -24.66
CA ARG A 741 13.54 22.35 -26.03
C ARG A 741 12.57 21.23 -26.33
N VAL A 742 12.47 20.22 -25.46
CA VAL A 742 11.61 19.06 -25.69
C VAL A 742 10.13 19.43 -25.55
N LEU A 743 9.77 20.27 -24.59
CA LEU A 743 8.39 20.78 -24.47
C LEU A 743 7.99 21.61 -25.69
N ALA A 744 8.88 22.46 -26.23
CA ALA A 744 8.62 23.21 -27.46
C ALA A 744 8.39 22.29 -28.67
N GLU A 745 9.16 21.20 -28.76
CA GLU A 745 9.02 20.18 -29.81
C GLU A 745 7.65 19.48 -29.74
N VAL A 746 7.30 18.90 -28.58
CA VAL A 746 6.06 18.11 -28.41
C VAL A 746 4.79 18.95 -28.39
N SER A 747 4.85 20.18 -27.88
CA SER A 747 3.70 21.11 -27.88
C SER A 747 3.50 21.83 -29.22
N GLY A 748 4.51 21.82 -30.09
CA GLY A 748 4.48 22.56 -31.36
C GLY A 748 4.58 24.08 -31.18
N LYS A 749 5.09 24.57 -30.05
CA LYS A 749 5.27 26.00 -29.74
C LYS A 749 6.75 26.39 -29.82
N PRO A 750 7.26 26.81 -30.99
CA PRO A 750 8.63 27.31 -31.09
C PRO A 750 8.76 28.57 -30.24
N GLY A 751 9.69 28.56 -29.28
CA GLY A 751 9.88 29.65 -28.32
C GLY A 751 9.25 29.44 -26.94
N LEU A 752 8.68 28.26 -26.67
CA LEU A 752 8.33 27.88 -25.30
C LEU A 752 9.62 27.81 -24.46
N THR A 753 9.69 28.64 -23.41
CA THR A 753 10.77 28.62 -22.43
C THR A 753 10.17 28.31 -21.07
N CYS A 754 10.74 27.31 -20.40
CA CYS A 754 10.33 26.83 -19.09
C CYS A 754 11.55 26.78 -18.17
N THR A 755 11.38 27.27 -16.95
CA THR A 755 12.39 27.22 -15.89
C THR A 755 11.83 26.51 -14.68
N SER A 756 12.69 25.81 -13.94
CA SER A 756 12.31 25.08 -12.74
C SER A 756 13.22 25.43 -11.56
N ALA A 757 12.63 25.62 -10.38
CA ALA A 757 13.37 25.95 -9.17
C ALA A 757 12.91 25.08 -7.99
N PRO A 758 13.81 24.65 -7.08
CA PRO A 758 13.42 23.94 -5.87
C PRO A 758 12.50 24.81 -5.00
N VAL A 759 11.61 24.17 -4.25
CA VAL A 759 10.66 24.81 -3.32
C VAL A 759 11.02 24.41 -1.89
N ASP A 760 11.01 25.36 -0.96
CA ASP A 760 11.25 25.07 0.46
C ASP A 760 10.19 24.12 1.04
N VAL A 761 10.60 23.15 1.85
CA VAL A 761 9.78 22.05 2.42
C VAL A 761 8.58 22.52 3.24
N GLU A 762 8.56 23.78 3.67
CA GLU A 762 7.44 24.36 4.43
C GLU A 762 6.58 25.31 3.62
N SER A 763 6.93 25.56 2.36
CA SER A 763 6.13 26.41 1.47
C SER A 763 4.78 25.76 1.24
N ARG A 764 3.72 26.55 1.38
CA ARG A 764 2.37 26.11 1.09
C ARG A 764 2.07 26.28 -0.39
N VAL A 765 1.62 25.22 -1.03
CA VAL A 765 1.11 25.20 -2.40
C VAL A 765 -0.41 25.28 -2.31
N ASP A 766 -1.04 26.26 -2.94
CA ASP A 766 -2.49 26.41 -2.96
C ASP A 766 -3.04 26.26 -4.38
N LEU A 767 -4.31 25.86 -4.46
CA LEU A 767 -5.09 25.93 -5.70
C LEU A 767 -5.28 27.40 -6.08
N VAL A 768 -4.93 27.77 -7.31
CA VAL A 768 -5.16 29.12 -7.81
C VAL A 768 -6.59 29.19 -8.37
N ALA A 769 -7.35 30.20 -7.95
CA ALA A 769 -8.76 30.36 -8.30
C ALA A 769 -8.98 30.28 -9.82
N GLY A 770 -9.87 29.38 -10.27
CA GLY A 770 -10.19 29.15 -11.68
C GLY A 770 -9.69 27.83 -12.29
N ALA A 771 -9.03 26.98 -11.51
CA ALA A 771 -8.88 25.56 -11.79
C ALA A 771 -10.18 24.82 -11.41
N THR A 772 -10.65 23.90 -12.24
CA THR A 772 -12.01 23.32 -12.17
C THR A 772 -12.41 22.78 -10.79
N ASP A 773 -13.72 22.78 -10.52
CA ASP A 773 -14.37 22.36 -9.25
C ASP A 773 -14.06 20.90 -8.83
N ASP A 774 -13.44 20.11 -9.72
CA ASP A 774 -13.13 18.70 -9.49
C ASP A 774 -11.92 18.47 -8.58
N LEU A 775 -11.05 19.47 -8.41
CA LEU A 775 -9.86 19.38 -7.55
C LEU A 775 -10.16 19.92 -6.15
N ARG A 776 -10.71 19.07 -5.27
CA ARG A 776 -11.09 19.40 -3.87
C ARG A 776 -9.94 19.69 -2.90
N SER A 777 -8.75 20.04 -3.39
CA SER A 777 -7.59 20.31 -2.52
C SER A 777 -7.52 21.77 -2.10
N SER A 778 -7.46 22.03 -0.80
CA SER A 778 -7.15 23.35 -0.22
C SER A 778 -5.65 23.70 -0.29
N GLY A 779 -4.89 23.00 -1.12
CA GLY A 779 -3.43 23.05 -1.13
C GLY A 779 -2.74 22.04 -0.21
N TRP A 780 -1.42 21.96 -0.32
CA TRP A 780 -0.55 21.09 0.50
C TRP A 780 0.77 21.79 0.84
N LYS A 781 1.53 21.24 1.79
CA LYS A 781 2.91 21.66 2.03
C LYS A 781 3.85 21.00 1.02
N ALA A 782 4.72 21.79 0.42
CA ALA A 782 5.78 21.32 -0.46
C ALA A 782 6.69 20.30 0.26
N GLN A 783 7.46 19.56 -0.53
CA GLN A 783 8.47 18.62 -0.04
C GLN A 783 9.85 19.01 -0.54
N SER A 784 10.89 18.34 -0.03
CA SER A 784 12.30 18.59 -0.38
C SER A 784 12.63 18.44 -1.86
N ASN A 785 11.77 17.77 -2.62
CA ASN A 785 11.86 17.51 -4.05
C ASN A 785 10.80 18.26 -4.88
N THR A 786 9.96 19.08 -4.24
CA THR A 786 8.98 19.89 -4.96
C THR A 786 9.71 20.98 -5.73
N ARG A 787 9.28 21.19 -6.97
CA ARG A 787 9.79 22.21 -7.87
C ARG A 787 8.66 23.16 -8.25
N SER A 788 8.99 24.42 -8.35
CA SER A 788 8.17 25.41 -9.01
C SER A 788 8.58 25.51 -10.47
N LEU A 789 7.63 25.88 -11.31
CA LEU A 789 7.71 25.94 -12.75
C LEU A 789 7.26 27.33 -13.20
N ARG A 790 8.00 27.89 -14.14
CA ARG A 790 7.65 29.14 -14.81
C ARG A 790 7.88 28.96 -16.29
N CYS A 791 6.82 28.99 -17.07
CA CYS A 791 6.91 29.01 -18.53
C CYS A 791 6.35 30.33 -19.08
N ASN A 792 6.87 30.78 -20.21
CA ASN A 792 6.33 31.97 -20.92
C ASN A 792 4.94 31.75 -21.55
N SER A 793 4.38 30.54 -21.42
CA SER A 793 3.01 30.18 -21.80
C SER A 793 2.48 29.13 -20.82
N GLY A 794 1.21 29.21 -20.44
CA GLY A 794 0.53 28.20 -19.63
C GLY A 794 -0.47 28.82 -18.65
N LYS A 795 -1.42 28.01 -18.21
CA LYS A 795 -2.39 28.33 -17.15
C LYS A 795 -1.92 27.68 -15.85
N ILE A 796 -1.75 28.50 -14.81
CA ILE A 796 -1.33 28.05 -13.49
C ILE A 796 -2.53 27.42 -12.77
N ILE A 797 -2.36 26.18 -12.29
CA ILE A 797 -3.40 25.42 -11.58
C ILE A 797 -3.14 25.43 -10.08
N PHE A 798 -1.91 25.09 -9.68
CA PHE A 798 -1.43 25.17 -8.31
C PHE A 798 -0.17 26.03 -8.27
N ALA A 799 -0.05 26.90 -7.27
CA ALA A 799 1.10 27.78 -7.10
C ALA A 799 1.52 27.90 -5.64
N LEU A 800 2.73 28.40 -5.41
CA LEU A 800 3.16 28.75 -4.07
C LEU A 800 2.31 29.91 -3.54
N ARG A 801 1.83 29.79 -2.30
CA ARG A 801 1.09 30.86 -1.61
C ARG A 801 1.90 32.16 -1.54
N SER A 802 3.21 32.04 -1.33
CA SER A 802 4.14 33.17 -1.26
C SER A 802 4.44 33.80 -2.62
N ASP A 803 4.22 33.07 -3.71
CA ASP A 803 4.53 33.49 -5.07
C ASP A 803 3.58 32.81 -6.08
N PRO A 804 2.44 33.44 -6.39
CA PRO A 804 1.45 32.88 -7.32
C PRO A 804 1.97 32.69 -8.74
N SER A 805 3.12 33.28 -9.10
CA SER A 805 3.76 33.07 -10.40
C SER A 805 4.62 31.80 -10.45
N ALA A 806 5.00 31.27 -9.30
CA ALA A 806 5.73 30.01 -9.15
C ALA A 806 4.75 28.84 -9.07
N SER A 807 4.41 28.28 -10.24
CA SER A 807 3.44 27.18 -10.34
C SER A 807 4.04 25.83 -9.94
N VAL A 808 3.31 24.98 -9.23
CA VAL A 808 3.66 23.57 -9.02
C VAL A 808 2.93 22.68 -10.03
N VAL A 809 1.77 23.12 -10.52
CA VAL A 809 1.04 22.49 -11.63
C VAL A 809 0.67 23.56 -12.66
N LEU A 810 1.06 23.33 -13.92
CA LEU A 810 0.89 24.26 -15.03
C LEU A 810 0.37 23.53 -16.27
N ASP A 811 -0.71 24.02 -16.88
CA ASP A 811 -1.24 23.49 -18.14
C ASP A 811 -0.81 24.38 -19.32
N ILE A 812 0.00 23.86 -20.23
CA ILE A 812 0.40 24.54 -21.47
C ILE A 812 -0.58 24.13 -22.58
N PRO A 813 -1.41 25.05 -23.10
CA PRO A 813 -2.44 24.67 -24.07
C PRO A 813 -1.83 24.21 -25.40
N VAL A 814 -2.35 23.13 -25.97
CA VAL A 814 -2.01 22.59 -27.30
C VAL A 814 -3.32 22.24 -28.02
N GLY A 815 -3.80 23.12 -28.88
CA GLY A 815 -5.14 22.98 -29.46
C GLY A 815 -6.22 23.06 -28.39
N THR A 816 -7.03 22.01 -28.24
CA THR A 816 -8.05 21.88 -27.18
C THR A 816 -7.62 20.96 -26.03
N THR A 817 -6.41 20.39 -26.11
CA THR A 817 -5.76 19.65 -25.02
C THR A 817 -4.64 20.49 -24.40
N ALA A 818 -3.84 19.90 -23.52
CA ALA A 818 -2.69 20.55 -22.91
C ALA A 818 -1.52 19.59 -22.70
N VAL A 819 -0.34 20.18 -22.51
CA VAL A 819 0.79 19.56 -21.82
C VAL A 819 0.78 20.06 -20.39
N ARG A 820 0.48 19.17 -19.44
CA ARG A 820 0.45 19.45 -18.00
C ARG A 820 1.82 19.20 -17.41
N LEU A 821 2.38 20.17 -16.70
CA LEU A 821 3.62 20.01 -15.96
C LEU A 821 3.31 19.90 -14.47
N ILE A 822 3.96 18.95 -13.78
CA ILE A 822 3.84 18.76 -12.34
C ILE A 822 5.24 18.77 -11.72
N GLY A 823 5.55 19.78 -10.91
CA GLY A 823 6.81 19.92 -10.19
C GLY A 823 6.84 19.11 -8.89
N TYR A 824 6.45 17.85 -8.94
CA TYR A 824 6.47 16.94 -7.79
C TYR A 824 6.83 15.54 -8.26
N ASP A 825 7.95 15.01 -7.79
CA ASP A 825 8.55 13.78 -8.34
C ASP A 825 7.97 12.49 -7.72
N PHE A 826 7.03 12.56 -6.79
CA PHE A 826 6.42 11.41 -6.11
C PHE A 826 7.37 10.54 -5.26
N ALA A 827 8.53 11.04 -4.82
CA ALA A 827 9.46 10.24 -4.01
C ALA A 827 8.91 9.81 -2.64
N SER A 828 7.96 10.55 -2.07
CA SER A 828 7.27 10.16 -0.82
C SER A 828 6.02 9.31 -1.05
N GLY A 829 5.84 8.80 -2.28
CA GLY A 829 4.71 7.98 -2.69
C GLY A 829 3.55 8.77 -3.30
N GLY A 830 2.79 8.10 -4.17
CA GLY A 830 1.50 8.59 -4.69
C GLY A 830 0.32 8.47 -3.71
N ARG A 831 0.55 8.01 -2.47
CA ARG A 831 -0.50 7.58 -1.52
C ARG A 831 -0.67 8.44 -0.25
N GLY A 832 0.27 9.33 0.09
CA GLY A 832 0.26 10.05 1.38
C GLY A 832 -0.94 10.97 1.64
N ASP A 833 -1.25 11.19 2.93
CA ASP A 833 -2.50 11.67 3.58
C ASP A 833 -3.26 12.88 3.02
N ASN A 834 -2.82 13.54 1.96
CA ASN A 834 -3.57 14.61 1.26
C ASN A 834 -3.14 14.77 -0.21
N ARG A 835 -2.51 13.74 -0.81
CA ARG A 835 -1.76 13.86 -2.08
C ARG A 835 -2.34 13.11 -3.27
N LYS A 836 -3.47 12.41 -3.06
CA LYS A 836 -4.37 11.97 -4.13
C LYS A 836 -4.64 13.06 -5.18
N PRO A 837 -4.79 14.37 -4.83
CA PRO A 837 -5.01 15.41 -5.83
C PRO A 837 -3.92 15.49 -6.89
N LEU A 838 -2.64 15.27 -6.55
CA LEU A 838 -1.54 15.35 -7.53
C LEU A 838 -1.51 14.15 -8.48
N THR A 839 -1.71 12.95 -7.96
CA THR A 839 -1.85 11.76 -8.80
C THR A 839 -3.11 11.85 -9.66
N THR A 840 -4.21 12.37 -9.12
CA THR A 840 -5.42 12.69 -9.90
C THR A 840 -5.11 13.72 -10.99
N CYS A 841 -4.42 14.83 -10.68
CA CYS A 841 -3.98 15.81 -11.67
C CYS A 841 -3.14 15.17 -12.77
N ALA A 842 -2.33 14.16 -12.44
CA ALA A 842 -1.49 13.50 -13.42
C ALA A 842 -2.29 12.69 -14.46
N ILE A 843 -3.50 12.23 -14.13
CA ILE A 843 -4.28 11.28 -14.95
C ILE A 843 -5.63 11.79 -15.44
N VAL A 844 -6.06 12.99 -15.03
CA VAL A 844 -7.31 13.60 -15.54
C VAL A 844 -7.10 14.06 -16.97
N SER A 845 -7.92 13.53 -17.89
CA SER A 845 -7.80 13.71 -19.35
C SER A 845 -8.25 15.06 -19.89
N HIS A 846 -8.77 15.94 -19.03
CA HIS A 846 -9.21 17.27 -19.44
C HIS A 846 -8.21 18.32 -18.93
N PRO A 847 -7.87 19.33 -19.76
CA PRO A 847 -7.13 20.50 -19.30
C PRO A 847 -7.95 21.25 -18.25
N PHE A 848 -7.28 21.85 -17.26
CA PHE A 848 -7.92 22.53 -16.12
C PHE A 848 -8.20 24.01 -16.37
#